data_AF-W1J5H2-F1
#
_entry.id   AF-W1J5H2-F1
#
_cell.length_a   1.000
_cell.length_b   1.000
_cell.length_c   1.000
_cell.angle_alpha   90.00
_cell.angle_beta   90.00
_cell.angle_gamma   90.00
#
_symmetry.space_group_name_H-M   'P 1'
#
loop_
_entity.id
_entity.type
_entity.pdbx_description
1 polymer ?
#
loop_
_entity_poly.entity_id
_entity_poly.type
_entity_poly.pdbx_seq_one_letter_code
_entity_poly.pdbx_strand_id
1 'polypeptide(L)'
;MNQHLSVNLSGHQPKAHLLMESLSRLQDLAAELRVVKSGLSVSLLPADEPVAEQASVLGNLPAITAGSLGDAGFMADYGVDYAYYAGAMANGIHSEEMVIALGKQRILGIFGSGGLRIQRIAEAIARIRQALPEGPFGVNLLHNPGNPEWEMACVRLCIENQVRVVEASAYINLSPALVYYRVSGLAQQSDGTILRHHRLIAKVSRREVAQHFLRPAPENMLQKLLADGLITPEQAELARQVSMADDITVEGDSGGHTDQGVLACIFRSVVQLRDEIADETQNGAHHHCQVRIGAAGGLGTPHAILAAFALGAAYVVTGSINQSCVEAGTSDAVKKMLAQARINDVATAPSADMFELGAKVQVLKQGSMYAVRAQKLYNLYKQYDSLDEIPEQEITLLEKQVFHKPLSDIWQETIHYFRTLNQPDTITKAEKQPKKKMALVFQWYLGQSSRWAITGDSVRNMDYQIWCGAAMGAMNEWLKGTPFEAVENRYVSDIAKLLMNGAACLTRIALLELLNVVVPEQVKRHVLLNHKLSDQKQSDHEQPDQKYEQESKVRSKESMDASTKLCLDNSKGFYKKCWDLMPGGSHYNFGDPERPLVIPFNRGERSRVWDLDGNEHLDLFCKFGALLVGHHNEAYNSSLIEYMNKVTSVDTCDLEVDVCETMVKHIPCAEMVRFCLSGTEAVQNALRLARAFTGKNRFIRFHGHYHGNADNIMGWRKKQDLTYPVPEQFKGDLLDTLGRDPKVITDQSFMLPWNDIDILTATVERYHNEIAAVLMEPLCINGGGIFPVEGYLEKTKALCEKYNIVLIFDEIITGVRLGLGGAQKILGVTPHLATFGKALGGGAMPISAIAGRRDIMNLYTRGKVIHAGTFNGYPLGLAAVQTTFRLIEEDPGCYERMGDVMRQISNVFVKAAEAVDLPLVVQGMPTALVYHSQNTPVTSSEGYSDKVKFCDIIIREISKRYGIQFSPLSRMYPNLLMSQDDVRFFEERIFDAMENARKVIDITFKEGLAG
;
A
#
# COMPACT_ATOMS: atom_id res chain seq x y z
N MET A 1 19.69 -6.50 38.43
CA MET A 1 19.26 -5.92 37.14
C MET A 1 20.24 -6.38 36.06
N ASN A 2 20.02 -7.57 35.48
CA ASN A 2 20.76 -8.08 34.32
C ASN A 2 19.74 -8.75 33.37
N GLN A 3 18.71 -8.00 32.98
CA GLN A 3 17.79 -8.42 31.94
C GLN A 3 17.96 -7.48 30.76
N HIS A 4 18.39 -8.05 29.63
CA HIS A 4 18.46 -7.34 28.36
C HIS A 4 17.05 -6.90 27.96
N LEU A 5 16.81 -5.59 27.92
CA LEU A 5 15.62 -4.98 27.34
C LEU A 5 15.69 -5.14 25.81
N SER A 6 15.38 -6.33 25.32
CA SER A 6 15.11 -6.56 23.90
C SER A 6 13.66 -7.01 23.75
N VAL A 7 12.87 -6.23 23.03
CA VAL A 7 11.47 -6.55 22.64
C VAL A 7 11.42 -7.70 21.63
N ASN A 8 12.58 -8.12 21.09
CA ASN A 8 12.78 -9.24 20.19
C ASN A 8 13.75 -10.27 20.79
N LEU A 9 13.43 -10.85 21.95
CA LEU A 9 14.10 -12.07 22.40
C LEU A 9 13.44 -13.28 21.72
N SER A 10 14.09 -13.76 20.66
CA SER A 10 13.92 -15.08 20.02
C SER A 10 14.67 -16.20 20.77
N GLY A 11 15.18 -15.92 21.97
CA GLY A 11 15.95 -16.88 22.77
C GLY A 11 15.10 -17.67 23.77
N HIS A 12 15.08 -18.99 23.59
CA HIS A 12 14.85 -20.16 24.47
C HIS A 12 14.30 -20.06 25.92
N GLN A 13 13.69 -18.98 26.38
CA GLN A 13 12.86 -19.00 27.59
C GLN A 13 11.39 -19.22 27.23
N PRO A 14 10.68 -20.15 27.90
CA PRO A 14 9.24 -20.29 27.74
C PRO A 14 8.55 -18.96 28.06
N LYS A 15 7.95 -18.34 27.04
CA LYS A 15 7.21 -17.09 27.21
C LYS A 15 5.95 -17.35 28.02
N ALA A 16 5.65 -16.44 28.96
CA ALA A 16 4.48 -16.58 29.81
C ALA A 16 3.29 -15.84 29.16
N HIS A 17 2.14 -16.51 29.06
CA HIS A 17 0.97 -16.02 28.32
C HIS A 17 -0.06 -15.38 29.27
N LEU A 18 -0.56 -14.21 28.91
CA LEU A 18 -1.64 -13.56 29.66
C LEU A 18 -2.93 -14.39 29.56
N LEU A 19 -3.54 -14.72 30.70
CA LEU A 19 -4.82 -15.41 30.75
C LEU A 19 -5.97 -14.48 30.32
N MET A 20 -6.92 -15.01 29.56
CA MET A 20 -8.08 -14.26 29.06
C MET A 20 -8.96 -13.70 30.19
N GLU A 21 -9.01 -14.36 31.34
CA GLU A 21 -9.72 -13.89 32.54
C GLU A 21 -9.14 -12.59 33.11
N SER A 22 -7.87 -12.28 32.81
CA SER A 22 -7.20 -11.06 33.24
C SER A 22 -7.51 -9.84 32.36
N LEU A 23 -8.26 -10.01 31.26
CA LEU A 23 -8.56 -8.91 30.33
C LEU A 23 -9.45 -7.83 30.94
N SER A 24 -10.46 -8.22 31.72
CA SER A 24 -11.32 -7.26 32.42
C SER A 24 -10.53 -6.40 33.40
N ARG A 25 -9.55 -7.01 34.09
CA ARG A 25 -8.64 -6.31 35.00
C ARG A 25 -7.66 -5.41 34.24
N LEU A 26 -7.12 -5.85 33.10
CA LEU A 26 -6.26 -5.01 32.25
C LEU A 26 -6.96 -3.73 31.78
N GLN A 27 -8.27 -3.82 31.52
CA GLN A 27 -9.14 -2.71 31.10
C GLN A 27 -9.54 -1.77 32.24
N ASP A 28 -9.37 -2.16 33.51
CA ASP A 28 -9.55 -1.27 34.65
C ASP A 28 -8.32 -0.36 34.81
N LEU A 29 -8.30 0.70 33.99
CA LEU A 29 -7.20 1.65 33.85
C LEU A 29 -6.84 2.40 35.15
N ALA A 30 -7.74 2.44 36.12
CA ALA A 30 -7.54 3.11 37.41
C ALA A 30 -6.92 2.19 38.48
N ALA A 31 -7.06 0.87 38.34
CA ALA A 31 -6.53 -0.08 39.30
C ALA A 31 -5.04 -0.33 39.09
N GLU A 32 -4.26 -0.33 40.18
CA GLU A 32 -2.90 -0.89 40.17
C GLU A 32 -2.97 -2.42 40.22
N LEU A 33 -2.17 -3.08 39.38
CA LEU A 33 -2.19 -4.54 39.23
C LEU A 33 -0.80 -5.12 39.45
N ARG A 34 -0.73 -6.28 40.08
CA ARG A 34 0.44 -7.15 40.12
C ARG A 34 0.39 -8.14 38.96
N VAL A 35 1.53 -8.30 38.28
CA VAL A 35 1.73 -9.26 37.21
C VAL A 35 2.28 -10.54 37.83
N VAL A 36 1.44 -11.58 37.90
CA VAL A 36 1.75 -12.81 38.63
C VAL A 36 1.88 -13.97 37.64
N LYS A 37 3.04 -14.64 37.64
CA LYS A 37 3.34 -15.80 36.82
C LYS A 37 3.21 -17.09 37.63
N SER A 38 2.40 -18.02 37.14
CA SER A 38 2.32 -19.40 37.63
C SER A 38 2.53 -20.36 36.46
N GLY A 39 3.66 -21.08 36.45
CA GLY A 39 4.08 -21.88 35.31
C GLY A 39 4.31 -21.03 34.05
N LEU A 40 3.55 -21.30 32.99
CA LEU A 40 3.57 -20.54 31.72
C LEU A 40 2.43 -19.52 31.60
N SER A 41 1.61 -19.38 32.65
CA SER A 41 0.45 -18.50 32.65
C SER A 41 0.72 -17.24 33.47
N VAL A 42 0.17 -16.11 33.03
CA VAL A 42 0.23 -14.83 33.72
C VAL A 42 -1.18 -14.36 34.04
N SER A 43 -1.40 -14.04 35.31
CA SER A 43 -2.63 -13.41 35.82
C SER A 43 -2.34 -11.98 36.28
N LEU A 44 -3.34 -11.11 36.17
CA LEU A 44 -3.31 -9.77 36.76
C LEU A 44 -4.13 -9.79 38.05
N LEU A 45 -3.50 -9.49 39.18
CA LEU A 45 -4.16 -9.41 40.48
C LEU A 45 -4.15 -7.97 41.00
N PRO A 46 -5.18 -7.48 41.70
CA PRO A 46 -5.08 -6.24 42.48
C PRO A 46 -3.87 -6.26 43.41
N ALA A 47 -3.36 -5.07 43.77
CA ALA A 47 -2.19 -4.92 44.64
C ALA A 47 -2.32 -5.57 46.04
N ASP A 48 -3.55 -5.84 46.50
CA ASP A 48 -3.91 -6.35 47.82
C ASP A 48 -4.32 -7.85 47.87
N GLU A 49 -4.60 -8.50 46.73
CA GLU A 49 -5.03 -9.91 46.66
C GLU A 49 -3.88 -10.92 46.98
N PRO A 50 -4.03 -11.91 47.88
CA PRO A 50 -2.93 -12.82 48.22
C PRO A 50 -2.37 -13.60 47.02
N VAL A 51 -1.04 -13.69 46.90
CA VAL A 51 -0.35 -14.45 45.85
C VAL A 51 -0.20 -15.92 46.29
N ALA A 52 -0.61 -16.87 45.44
CA ALA A 52 -0.48 -18.30 45.73
C ALA A 52 0.99 -18.72 45.93
N GLU A 53 1.26 -19.66 46.84
CA GLU A 53 2.63 -20.07 47.23
C GLU A 53 3.51 -20.55 46.06
N GLN A 54 2.93 -21.06 44.98
CA GLN A 54 3.65 -21.56 43.79
C GLN A 54 3.77 -20.52 42.66
N ALA A 55 3.35 -19.27 42.88
CA ALA A 55 3.39 -18.21 41.89
C ALA A 55 4.49 -17.18 42.19
N SER A 56 5.02 -16.57 41.13
CA SER A 56 6.07 -15.55 41.19
C SER A 56 5.56 -14.20 40.67
N VAL A 57 5.92 -13.10 41.33
CA VAL A 57 5.56 -11.75 40.87
C VAL A 57 6.61 -11.28 39.87
N LEU A 58 6.20 -10.95 38.66
CA LEU A 58 7.08 -10.43 37.60
C LEU A 58 7.27 -8.91 37.70
N GLY A 59 6.26 -8.19 38.20
CA GLY A 59 6.29 -6.75 38.33
C GLY A 59 4.91 -6.18 38.66
N ASN A 60 4.80 -4.85 38.61
CA ASN A 60 3.56 -4.11 38.80
C ASN A 60 3.18 -3.38 37.51
N LEU A 61 1.88 -3.32 37.21
CA LEU A 61 1.30 -2.40 36.25
C LEU A 61 0.65 -1.24 37.02
N PRO A 62 1.13 0.00 36.83
CA PRO A 62 0.55 1.14 37.51
C PRO A 62 -0.85 1.50 36.98
N ALA A 63 -1.57 2.32 37.73
CA ALA A 63 -2.75 3.04 37.25
C ALA A 63 -2.35 3.95 36.08
N ILE A 64 -2.86 3.67 34.88
CA ILE A 64 -2.60 4.46 33.66
C ILE A 64 -3.95 4.74 33.03
N THR A 65 -4.48 5.93 33.29
CA THR A 65 -5.76 6.43 32.74
C THR A 65 -5.50 7.33 31.54
N ALA A 66 -6.54 7.63 30.76
CA ALA A 66 -6.44 8.61 29.68
C ALA A 66 -5.88 9.98 30.15
N GLY A 67 -6.23 10.42 31.36
CA GLY A 67 -5.72 11.66 31.96
C GLY A 67 -4.28 11.57 32.51
N SER A 68 -3.66 10.39 32.47
CA SER A 68 -2.23 10.24 32.82
C SER A 68 -1.29 10.38 31.62
N LEU A 69 -1.83 10.43 30.40
CA LEU A 69 -1.06 10.57 29.17
C LEU A 69 -0.84 12.05 28.83
N GLY A 70 0.39 12.38 28.45
CA GLY A 70 0.78 13.74 28.07
C GLY A 70 1.15 14.63 29.26
N ASP A 71 1.03 15.94 29.06
CA ASP A 71 1.52 16.96 29.98
C ASP A 71 0.38 17.49 30.88
N ALA A 72 0.53 17.36 32.19
CA ALA A 72 -0.44 17.84 33.16
C ALA A 72 -0.57 19.38 33.18
N GLY A 73 0.50 20.09 32.83
CA GLY A 73 0.48 21.54 32.66
C GLY A 73 -0.39 21.99 31.49
N PHE A 74 -0.42 21.24 30.39
CA PHE A 74 -1.39 21.48 29.31
C PHE A 74 -2.83 21.36 29.82
N MET A 75 -3.14 20.26 30.52
CA MET A 75 -4.48 20.02 31.07
C MET A 75 -4.92 21.12 32.04
N ALA A 76 -4.03 21.54 32.93
CA ALA A 76 -4.29 22.64 33.87
C ALA A 76 -4.47 23.99 33.15
N ASP A 77 -3.59 24.31 32.20
CA ASP A 77 -3.57 25.59 31.50
C ASP A 77 -4.84 25.83 30.65
N TYR A 78 -5.34 24.76 30.04
CA TYR A 78 -6.53 24.80 29.17
C TYR A 78 -7.81 24.33 29.87
N GLY A 79 -7.74 23.88 31.12
CA GLY A 79 -8.90 23.42 31.89
C GLY A 79 -9.58 22.18 31.29
N VAL A 80 -8.77 21.23 30.83
CA VAL A 80 -9.21 19.99 30.17
C VAL A 80 -8.79 18.75 30.92
N ASP A 81 -9.50 17.64 30.71
CA ASP A 81 -9.25 16.37 31.42
C ASP A 81 -8.30 15.42 30.66
N TYR A 82 -7.99 15.74 29.40
CA TYR A 82 -7.09 14.97 28.54
C TYR A 82 -6.09 15.89 27.85
N ALA A 83 -4.85 15.43 27.68
CA ALA A 83 -3.85 16.05 26.82
C ALA A 83 -4.17 15.82 25.33
N TYR A 84 -5.35 16.27 24.91
CA TYR A 84 -5.96 16.05 23.62
C TYR A 84 -6.74 17.30 23.23
N TYR A 85 -6.66 17.71 21.98
CA TYR A 85 -7.62 18.64 21.42
C TYR A 85 -8.03 18.27 19.99
N ALA A 86 -9.24 18.67 19.59
CA ALA A 86 -9.71 18.50 18.23
C ALA A 86 -9.41 19.77 17.42
N GLY A 87 -8.57 19.63 16.40
CA GLY A 87 -8.07 20.74 15.58
C GLY A 87 -9.12 21.36 14.67
N ALA A 88 -8.88 22.60 14.28
CA ALA A 88 -9.82 23.35 13.46
C ALA A 88 -10.00 22.74 12.07
N MET A 89 -11.24 22.82 11.56
CA MET A 89 -11.58 22.48 10.18
C MET A 89 -12.36 23.66 9.61
N ALA A 90 -11.84 24.27 8.54
CA ALA A 90 -12.28 25.55 7.98
C ALA A 90 -13.79 25.58 7.61
N ASN A 91 -14.30 26.78 7.35
CA ASN A 91 -15.69 27.05 6.95
C ASN A 91 -16.74 26.53 7.94
N GLY A 92 -16.39 26.46 9.24
CA GLY A 92 -17.28 25.95 10.29
C GLY A 92 -17.51 24.43 10.24
N ILE A 93 -16.67 23.67 9.53
CA ILE A 93 -16.73 22.19 9.57
C ILE A 93 -16.44 21.71 11.00
N HIS A 94 -15.46 22.32 11.67
CA HIS A 94 -15.37 22.23 13.12
C HIS A 94 -16.36 23.25 13.69
N SER A 95 -17.60 22.78 13.84
CA SER A 95 -18.79 23.55 14.14
C SER A 95 -18.87 23.97 15.61
N GLU A 96 -19.81 24.85 15.92
CA GLU A 96 -20.17 25.17 17.31
C GLU A 96 -20.62 23.91 18.07
N GLU A 97 -21.40 23.04 17.44
CA GLU A 97 -21.89 21.79 18.03
C GLU A 97 -20.73 20.89 18.47
N MET A 98 -19.69 20.78 17.63
CA MET A 98 -18.50 19.98 17.93
C MET A 98 -17.72 20.56 19.11
N VAL A 99 -17.49 21.88 19.11
CA VAL A 99 -16.82 22.58 20.21
C VAL A 99 -17.61 22.43 21.52
N ILE A 100 -18.94 22.58 21.46
CA ILE A 100 -19.82 22.47 22.63
C ILE A 100 -19.81 21.03 23.16
N ALA A 101 -19.90 20.02 22.29
CA ALA A 101 -19.87 18.62 22.68
C ALA A 101 -18.57 18.26 23.41
N LEU A 102 -17.42 18.69 22.87
CA LEU A 102 -16.10 18.49 23.47
C LEU A 102 -15.94 19.26 24.78
N GLY A 103 -16.28 20.55 24.80
CA GLY A 103 -16.10 21.41 25.98
C GLY A 103 -16.96 20.98 27.17
N LYS A 104 -18.17 20.43 26.94
CA LYS A 104 -18.99 19.82 27.99
C LYS A 104 -18.34 18.61 28.65
N GLN A 105 -17.46 17.92 27.92
CA GLN A 105 -16.65 16.81 28.42
C GLN A 105 -15.24 17.26 28.83
N ARG A 106 -15.01 18.58 28.96
CA ARG A 106 -13.72 19.18 29.29
C ARG A 106 -12.60 18.72 28.35
N ILE A 107 -12.91 18.66 27.05
CA ILE A 107 -11.95 18.44 25.97
C ILE A 107 -11.88 19.71 25.13
N LEU A 108 -10.67 20.14 24.75
CA LEU A 108 -10.50 21.35 23.96
C LEU A 108 -10.95 21.12 22.51
N GLY A 109 -11.89 21.93 22.02
CA GLY A 109 -12.27 22.02 20.62
C GLY A 109 -11.97 23.41 20.05
N ILE A 110 -11.49 23.46 18.80
CA ILE A 110 -11.13 24.71 18.12
C ILE A 110 -12.13 25.01 17.00
N PHE A 111 -12.90 26.09 17.15
CA PHE A 111 -13.86 26.51 16.14
C PHE A 111 -13.18 26.88 14.81
N GLY A 112 -13.71 26.33 13.71
CA GLY A 112 -13.18 26.48 12.35
C GLY A 112 -13.53 27.81 11.68
N SER A 113 -12.94 28.91 12.15
CA SER A 113 -13.22 30.27 11.66
C SER A 113 -12.71 30.56 10.23
N GLY A 114 -11.69 29.85 9.76
CA GLY A 114 -11.05 30.11 8.46
C GLY A 114 -12.06 30.08 7.31
N GLY A 115 -12.09 31.13 6.48
CA GLY A 115 -13.03 31.28 5.37
C GLY A 115 -14.40 31.87 5.72
N LEU A 116 -14.70 32.07 7.02
CA LEU A 116 -15.95 32.70 7.46
C LEU A 116 -15.84 34.22 7.55
N ARG A 117 -16.98 34.90 7.40
CA ARG A 117 -17.10 36.35 7.64
C ARG A 117 -17.08 36.64 9.14
N ILE A 118 -16.55 37.80 9.54
CA ILE A 118 -16.45 38.23 10.95
C ILE A 118 -17.78 38.13 11.70
N GLN A 119 -18.90 38.53 11.08
CA GLN A 119 -20.23 38.42 11.69
C GLN A 119 -20.60 36.97 12.04
N ARG A 120 -20.33 36.01 11.15
CA ARG A 120 -20.61 34.59 11.40
C ARG A 120 -19.74 34.02 12.53
N ILE A 121 -18.50 34.49 12.64
CA ILE A 121 -17.58 34.13 13.73
C ILE A 121 -18.11 34.70 15.06
N ALA A 122 -18.62 35.92 15.07
CA ALA A 122 -19.21 36.54 16.27
C ALA A 122 -20.43 35.75 16.76
N GLU A 123 -21.32 35.36 15.84
CA GLU A 123 -22.48 34.50 16.13
C GLU A 123 -22.05 33.15 16.72
N ALA A 124 -21.00 32.53 16.15
CA ALA A 124 -20.45 31.27 16.66
C ALA A 124 -19.90 31.41 18.08
N ILE A 125 -19.08 32.43 18.33
CA ILE A 125 -18.50 32.69 19.65
C ILE A 125 -19.59 32.92 20.69
N ALA A 126 -20.61 33.73 20.37
CA ALA A 126 -21.73 33.99 21.27
C ALA A 126 -22.47 32.70 21.64
N ARG A 127 -22.74 31.84 20.65
CA ARG A 127 -23.40 30.54 20.86
C ARG A 127 -22.56 29.57 21.69
N ILE A 128 -21.27 29.45 21.39
CA ILE A 128 -20.35 28.59 22.14
C ILE A 128 -20.25 29.07 23.58
N ARG A 129 -20.07 30.38 23.81
CA ARG A 129 -19.99 30.98 25.15
C ARG A 129 -21.27 30.77 25.95
N GLN A 130 -22.44 30.88 25.32
CA GLN A 130 -23.71 30.61 25.97
C GLN A 130 -23.80 29.17 26.49
N ALA A 131 -23.30 28.21 25.72
CA ALA A 131 -23.30 26.80 26.09
C ALA A 131 -22.13 26.39 27.02
N LEU A 132 -21.02 27.13 26.95
CA LEU A 132 -19.79 26.92 27.70
C LEU A 132 -19.31 28.24 28.36
N PRO A 133 -20.01 28.77 29.38
CA PRO A 133 -19.61 30.03 30.02
C PRO A 133 -18.18 29.98 30.57
N GLU A 134 -17.86 28.89 31.26
CA GLU A 134 -16.54 28.59 31.85
C GLU A 134 -15.84 27.39 31.18
N GLY A 135 -16.42 26.86 30.09
CA GLY A 135 -15.94 25.65 29.43
C GLY A 135 -14.77 25.94 28.48
N PRO A 136 -13.87 24.96 28.24
CA PRO A 136 -12.73 25.15 27.36
C PRO A 136 -13.19 25.20 25.90
N PHE A 137 -12.76 26.24 25.19
CA PHE A 137 -12.81 26.28 23.73
C PHE A 137 -11.77 27.25 23.18
N GLY A 138 -11.42 27.07 21.91
CA GLY A 138 -10.61 28.01 21.16
C GLY A 138 -11.23 28.39 19.83
N VAL A 139 -10.62 29.38 19.19
CA VAL A 139 -10.97 29.83 17.84
C VAL A 139 -9.74 29.75 16.97
N ASN A 140 -9.87 29.21 15.77
CA ASN A 140 -8.78 29.19 14.80
C ASN A 140 -8.47 30.63 14.33
N LEU A 141 -7.20 30.92 14.10
CA LEU A 141 -6.77 32.09 13.34
C LEU A 141 -5.94 31.57 12.15
N LEU A 142 -6.58 31.50 11.00
CA LEU A 142 -5.94 31.10 9.75
C LEU A 142 -5.20 32.30 9.16
N HIS A 143 -3.89 32.17 8.94
CA HIS A 143 -3.09 33.24 8.35
C HIS A 143 -3.60 33.59 6.95
N ASN A 144 -3.80 34.88 6.69
CA ASN A 144 -4.22 35.40 5.41
C ASN A 144 -3.44 36.67 5.06
N PRO A 145 -2.22 36.55 4.50
CA PRO A 145 -1.40 37.71 4.17
C PRO A 145 -2.03 38.61 3.11
N GLY A 146 -2.99 38.10 2.33
CA GLY A 146 -3.77 38.88 1.38
C GLY A 146 -4.89 39.71 2.01
N ASN A 147 -5.22 39.48 3.29
CA ASN A 147 -6.25 40.22 4.01
C ASN A 147 -5.90 40.40 5.52
N PRO A 148 -4.88 41.21 5.83
CA PRO A 148 -4.43 41.43 7.21
C PRO A 148 -5.49 42.13 8.08
N GLU A 149 -6.39 42.92 7.48
CA GLU A 149 -7.51 43.56 8.17
C GLU A 149 -8.50 42.54 8.73
N TRP A 150 -8.74 41.44 8.01
CA TRP A 150 -9.58 40.35 8.51
C TRP A 150 -8.93 39.65 9.71
N GLU A 151 -7.62 39.38 9.67
CA GLU A 151 -6.91 38.80 10.84
C GLU A 151 -7.04 39.71 12.06
N MET A 152 -6.83 41.01 11.89
CA MET A 152 -6.96 42.00 12.97
C MET A 152 -8.40 42.07 13.50
N ALA A 153 -9.41 42.08 12.62
CA ALA A 153 -10.81 42.09 13.01
C ALA A 153 -11.20 40.82 13.78
N CYS A 154 -10.70 39.65 13.36
CA CYS A 154 -10.93 38.38 14.06
C CYS A 154 -10.27 38.38 15.44
N VAL A 155 -9.05 38.89 15.57
CA VAL A 155 -8.35 39.03 16.85
C VAL A 155 -9.09 39.98 17.79
N ARG A 156 -9.52 41.15 17.30
CA ARG A 156 -10.31 42.10 18.11
C ARG A 156 -11.60 41.46 18.60
N LEU A 157 -12.31 40.76 17.72
CA LEU A 157 -13.51 40.03 18.08
C LEU A 157 -13.23 38.99 19.18
N CYS A 158 -12.12 38.25 19.08
CA CYS A 158 -11.70 37.29 20.10
C CYS A 158 -11.43 37.97 21.45
N ILE A 159 -10.71 39.10 21.46
CA ILE A 159 -10.40 39.87 22.68
C ILE A 159 -11.69 40.43 23.30
N GLU A 160 -12.53 41.09 22.51
CA GLU A 160 -13.81 41.69 22.94
C GLU A 160 -14.74 40.64 23.58
N ASN A 161 -14.73 39.43 23.03
CA ASN A 161 -15.53 38.32 23.55
C ASN A 161 -14.77 37.43 24.54
N GLN A 162 -13.57 37.82 24.99
CA GLN A 162 -12.74 37.09 25.97
C GLN A 162 -12.43 35.63 25.57
N VAL A 163 -12.18 35.37 24.29
CA VAL A 163 -11.72 34.07 23.80
C VAL A 163 -10.28 33.88 24.28
N ARG A 164 -10.06 32.91 25.17
CA ARG A 164 -8.77 32.68 25.85
C ARG A 164 -7.78 31.85 25.05
N VAL A 165 -8.23 31.12 24.03
CA VAL A 165 -7.39 30.21 23.24
C VAL A 165 -7.53 30.50 21.76
N VAL A 166 -6.40 30.74 21.10
CA VAL A 166 -6.32 30.78 19.63
C VAL A 166 -5.40 29.68 19.13
N GLU A 167 -5.84 28.98 18.09
CA GLU A 167 -4.98 28.11 17.28
C GLU A 167 -4.50 28.90 16.05
N ALA A 168 -3.22 29.27 16.00
CA ALA A 168 -2.62 29.92 14.83
C ALA A 168 -2.19 28.86 13.82
N SER A 169 -2.70 28.96 12.59
CA SER A 169 -2.41 27.98 11.52
C SER A 169 -2.06 28.67 10.19
N ALA A 170 -1.29 27.96 9.34
CA ALA A 170 -0.78 28.44 8.05
C ALA A 170 0.17 29.66 8.10
N TYR A 171 0.71 30.01 9.27
CA TYR A 171 1.68 31.09 9.39
C TYR A 171 3.04 30.69 8.80
N ILE A 172 3.63 31.61 8.02
CA ILE A 172 5.03 31.54 7.57
C ILE A 172 5.89 32.50 8.41
N ASN A 173 5.36 33.71 8.65
CA ASN A 173 5.91 34.72 9.54
C ASN A 173 4.80 35.20 10.48
N LEU A 174 5.15 35.73 11.65
CA LEU A 174 4.18 36.32 12.57
C LEU A 174 3.46 37.53 11.93
N SER A 175 2.19 37.74 12.29
CA SER A 175 1.43 38.93 11.91
C SER A 175 1.24 39.88 13.10
N PRO A 176 1.10 41.20 12.87
CA PRO A 176 0.80 42.16 13.95
C PRO A 176 -0.48 41.82 14.71
N ALA A 177 -1.50 41.25 14.04
CA ALA A 177 -2.73 40.80 14.68
C ALA A 177 -2.46 39.68 15.69
N LEU A 178 -1.66 38.68 15.31
CA LEU A 178 -1.34 37.57 16.20
C LEU A 178 -0.49 38.00 17.41
N VAL A 179 0.49 38.89 17.18
CA VAL A 179 1.27 39.50 18.27
C VAL A 179 0.36 40.30 19.20
N TYR A 180 -0.58 41.08 18.65
CA TYR A 180 -1.54 41.83 19.47
C TYR A 180 -2.41 40.90 20.34
N TYR A 181 -2.92 39.80 19.79
CA TYR A 181 -3.69 38.82 20.58
C TYR A 181 -2.88 38.31 21.77
N ARG A 182 -1.65 37.85 21.51
CA ARG A 182 -0.76 37.32 22.55
C ARG A 182 -0.45 38.36 23.63
N VAL A 183 -0.02 39.55 23.23
CA VAL A 183 0.51 40.57 24.13
C VAL A 183 -0.58 41.26 24.95
N SER A 184 -1.76 41.46 24.37
CA SER A 184 -2.91 42.07 25.08
C SER A 184 -3.41 41.24 26.27
N GLY A 185 -3.08 39.95 26.31
CA GLY A 185 -3.44 39.05 27.40
C GLY A 185 -2.39 38.96 28.52
N LEU A 186 -1.31 39.74 28.47
CA LEU A 186 -0.25 39.70 29.48
C LEU A 186 -0.52 40.68 30.63
N ALA A 187 -0.29 40.22 31.86
CA ALA A 187 -0.31 41.06 33.06
C ALA A 187 0.65 40.53 34.12
N GLN A 188 1.21 41.41 34.94
CA GLN A 188 2.06 41.03 36.07
C GLN A 188 1.18 40.65 37.28
N GLN A 189 1.42 39.48 37.88
CA GLN A 189 0.76 39.08 39.13
C GLN A 189 1.51 39.61 40.36
N SER A 190 0.81 39.69 41.50
CA SER A 190 1.36 40.20 42.77
C SER A 190 2.51 39.38 43.33
N ASP A 191 2.64 38.12 42.91
CA ASP A 191 3.72 37.20 43.31
C ASP A 191 4.94 37.24 42.37
N GLY A 192 4.94 38.12 41.36
CA GLY A 192 6.03 38.24 40.40
C GLY A 192 5.91 37.34 39.17
N THR A 193 4.88 36.50 39.07
CA THR A 193 4.64 35.67 37.87
C THR A 193 3.89 36.43 36.77
N ILE A 194 4.08 36.03 35.51
CA ILE A 194 3.40 36.64 34.36
C ILE A 194 2.11 35.87 34.07
N LEU A 195 0.96 36.53 34.25
CA LEU A 195 -0.34 36.01 33.83
C LEU A 195 -0.44 36.04 32.31
N ARG A 196 -0.80 34.89 31.72
CA ARG A 196 -1.03 34.73 30.28
C ARG A 196 -2.51 34.44 30.04
N HIS A 197 -3.33 35.49 30.02
CA HIS A 197 -4.78 35.36 29.85
C HIS A 197 -5.16 34.87 28.45
N HIS A 198 -4.42 35.30 27.42
CA HIS A 198 -4.55 34.82 26.04
C HIS A 198 -3.47 33.79 25.75
N ARG A 199 -3.92 32.55 25.49
CA ARG A 199 -3.07 31.42 25.17
C ARG A 199 -3.03 31.16 23.68
N LEU A 200 -1.85 30.82 23.20
CA LEU A 200 -1.61 30.59 21.79
C LEU A 200 -1.05 29.18 21.55
N ILE A 201 -1.78 28.41 20.73
CA ILE A 201 -1.33 27.14 20.17
C ILE A 201 -0.92 27.39 18.72
N ALA A 202 0.36 27.25 18.38
CA ALA A 202 0.84 27.42 17.00
C ALA A 202 0.96 26.07 16.29
N LYS A 203 0.23 25.89 15.19
CA LYS A 203 0.29 24.67 14.39
C LYS A 203 1.25 24.84 13.22
N VAL A 204 2.32 24.04 13.20
CA VAL A 204 3.46 24.16 12.28
C VAL A 204 3.90 22.80 11.78
N SER A 205 4.44 22.75 10.56
CA SER A 205 5.05 21.54 9.99
C SER A 205 6.56 21.70 9.71
N ARG A 206 7.10 22.90 9.98
CA ARG A 206 8.48 23.26 9.65
C ARG A 206 9.25 23.84 10.83
N ARG A 207 10.52 23.47 10.95
CA ARG A 207 11.42 23.90 12.03
C ARG A 207 11.60 25.41 12.05
N GLU A 208 11.81 26.01 10.88
CA GLU A 208 12.03 27.46 10.73
C GLU A 208 10.80 28.29 11.14
N VAL A 209 9.59 27.78 10.89
CA VAL A 209 8.36 28.45 11.32
C VAL A 209 8.19 28.33 12.83
N ALA A 210 8.46 27.14 13.40
CA ALA A 210 8.40 26.91 14.84
C ALA A 210 9.30 27.88 15.63
N GLN A 211 10.47 28.24 15.07
CA GLN A 211 11.40 29.19 15.69
C GLN A 211 10.77 30.54 16.00
N HIS A 212 9.89 31.06 15.13
CA HIS A 212 9.21 32.33 15.38
C HIS A 212 8.27 32.28 16.58
N PHE A 213 7.67 31.11 16.85
CA PHE A 213 6.73 30.91 17.95
C PHE A 213 7.41 30.56 19.28
N LEU A 214 8.59 29.94 19.21
CA LEU A 214 9.44 29.63 20.37
C LEU A 214 10.17 30.85 20.93
N ARG A 215 10.20 31.96 20.20
CA ARG A 215 10.87 33.20 20.62
C ARG A 215 9.84 34.26 21.06
N PRO A 216 10.28 35.27 21.82
CA PRO A 216 9.45 36.43 22.14
C PRO A 216 8.98 37.21 20.91
N ALA A 217 7.99 38.08 21.11
CA ALA A 217 7.46 38.95 20.07
C ALA A 217 8.57 39.83 19.45
N PRO A 218 8.63 39.97 18.12
CA PRO A 218 9.62 40.83 17.47
C PRO A 218 9.48 42.30 17.89
N GLU A 219 10.60 42.94 18.25
CA GLU A 219 10.63 44.30 18.80
C GLU A 219 10.02 45.34 17.83
N ASN A 220 10.23 45.19 16.53
CA ASN A 220 9.63 46.07 15.52
C ASN A 220 8.09 46.00 15.50
N MET A 221 7.51 44.82 15.77
CA MET A 221 6.06 44.66 15.86
C MET A 221 5.53 45.22 17.19
N LEU A 222 6.25 45.01 18.31
CA LEU A 222 5.90 45.60 19.61
C LEU A 222 5.88 47.14 19.54
N GLN A 223 6.92 47.75 18.97
CA GLN A 223 7.00 49.20 18.81
C GLN A 223 5.86 49.75 17.96
N LYS A 224 5.50 49.03 16.89
CA LYS A 224 4.36 49.41 16.06
C LYS A 224 3.04 49.34 16.84
N LEU A 225 2.79 48.25 17.56
CA LEU A 225 1.57 48.09 18.36
C LEU A 225 1.47 49.11 19.51
N LEU A 226 2.62 49.50 20.11
CA LEU A 226 2.70 50.59 21.08
C LEU A 226 2.35 51.94 20.44
N ALA A 227 2.93 52.24 19.28
CA ALA A 227 2.67 53.48 18.56
C ALA A 227 1.20 53.59 18.10
N ASP A 228 0.60 52.46 17.71
CA ASP A 228 -0.81 52.35 17.34
C ASP A 228 -1.76 52.35 18.56
N GLY A 229 -1.22 52.38 19.79
CA GLY A 229 -1.99 52.42 21.03
C GLY A 229 -2.75 51.13 21.35
N LEU A 230 -2.37 50.01 20.72
CA LEU A 230 -3.04 48.72 20.88
C LEU A 230 -2.58 47.95 22.12
N ILE A 231 -1.35 48.18 22.58
CA ILE A 231 -0.77 47.56 23.79
C ILE A 231 -0.16 48.61 24.70
N THR A 232 0.01 48.28 25.98
CA THR A 232 0.66 49.17 26.96
C THR A 232 2.18 48.96 27.01
N PRO A 233 2.96 49.94 27.50
CA PRO A 233 4.40 49.75 27.74
C PRO A 233 4.72 48.57 28.65
N GLU A 234 3.88 48.33 29.67
CA GLU A 234 4.01 47.18 30.57
C GLU A 234 3.81 45.86 29.80
N GLN A 235 2.75 45.75 28.99
CA GLN A 235 2.50 44.56 28.18
C GLN A 235 3.64 44.28 27.20
N ALA A 236 4.22 45.33 26.59
CA ALA A 236 5.37 45.18 25.71
C ALA A 236 6.62 44.68 26.45
N GLU A 237 6.84 45.11 27.71
CA GLU A 237 7.93 44.61 28.55
C GLU A 237 7.74 43.14 28.94
N LEU A 238 6.52 42.76 29.34
CA LEU A 238 6.18 41.37 29.64
C LEU A 238 6.33 40.48 28.40
N ALA A 239 5.99 40.99 27.21
CA ALA A 239 6.09 40.26 25.95
C ALA A 239 7.51 39.84 25.59
N ARG A 240 8.54 40.56 26.06
CA ARG A 240 9.96 40.21 25.88
C ARG A 240 10.38 39.00 26.70
N GLN A 241 9.62 38.69 27.76
CA GLN A 241 9.91 37.65 28.74
C GLN A 241 9.09 36.37 28.51
N VAL A 242 8.24 36.32 27.49
CA VAL A 242 7.43 35.14 27.19
C VAL A 242 7.56 34.77 25.72
N SER A 243 7.49 33.48 25.43
CA SER A 243 7.41 32.99 24.04
C SER A 243 6.10 33.43 23.39
N MET A 244 6.13 33.58 22.07
CA MET A 244 4.95 33.91 21.27
C MET A 244 3.84 32.87 21.43
N ALA A 245 4.17 31.58 21.42
CA ALA A 245 3.23 30.50 21.70
C ALA A 245 3.45 29.89 23.10
N ASP A 246 2.38 29.39 23.71
CA ASP A 246 2.48 28.54 24.90
C ASP A 246 2.72 27.08 24.51
N ASP A 247 2.19 26.71 23.34
CA ASP A 247 2.16 25.35 22.85
C ASP A 247 2.38 25.35 21.34
N ILE A 248 3.17 24.41 20.85
CA ILE A 248 3.39 24.20 19.42
C ILE A 248 2.89 22.82 19.03
N THR A 249 1.96 22.77 18.08
CA THR A 249 1.50 21.53 17.47
C THR A 249 2.33 21.26 16.24
N VAL A 250 3.11 20.17 16.26
CA VAL A 250 3.81 19.68 15.07
C VAL A 250 2.86 18.84 14.24
N GLU A 251 2.54 19.32 13.04
CA GLU A 251 1.65 18.67 12.09
C GLU A 251 2.47 17.90 11.05
N GLY A 252 2.40 16.56 11.09
CA GLY A 252 2.85 15.70 10.01
C GLY A 252 1.84 15.62 8.86
N ASP A 253 1.79 14.51 8.14
CA ASP A 253 0.81 14.31 7.08
C ASP A 253 -0.64 14.36 7.61
N SER A 254 -1.42 15.30 7.07
CA SER A 254 -2.78 15.63 7.56
C SER A 254 -3.75 15.88 6.40
N GLY A 255 -5.05 15.98 6.69
CA GLY A 255 -6.03 16.39 5.69
C GLY A 255 -6.06 17.90 5.52
N GLY A 256 -6.28 18.38 4.30
CA GLY A 256 -6.19 19.82 3.99
C GLY A 256 -4.75 20.22 3.66
N HIS A 257 -4.34 21.45 3.98
CA HIS A 257 -2.97 21.90 3.72
C HIS A 257 -1.97 21.08 4.52
N THR A 258 -1.03 20.44 3.82
CA THR A 258 0.04 19.64 4.41
C THR A 258 1.25 19.61 3.48
N ASP A 259 2.44 19.51 4.04
CA ASP A 259 3.68 19.22 3.32
C ASP A 259 3.99 17.72 3.25
N GLN A 260 3.06 16.87 3.71
CA GLN A 260 3.16 15.41 3.78
C GLN A 260 4.36 14.93 4.62
N GLY A 261 4.71 15.73 5.63
CA GLY A 261 5.80 15.44 6.54
C GLY A 261 5.62 14.17 7.37
N VAL A 262 6.70 13.41 7.55
CA VAL A 262 6.69 12.26 8.47
C VAL A 262 6.77 12.77 9.91
N LEU A 263 5.68 12.57 10.67
CA LEU A 263 5.53 13.11 12.03
C LEU A 263 6.73 12.79 12.94
N ALA A 264 7.20 11.54 12.96
CA ALA A 264 8.31 11.12 13.82
C ALA A 264 9.61 11.90 13.55
N CYS A 265 9.85 12.30 12.30
CA CYS A 265 11.05 13.05 11.91
C CYS A 265 10.93 14.53 12.30
N ILE A 266 9.79 15.16 11.99
CA ILE A 266 9.60 16.59 12.20
C ILE A 266 9.42 16.90 13.70
N PHE A 267 8.69 16.03 14.41
CA PHE A 267 8.42 16.20 15.84
C PHE A 267 9.70 16.34 16.65
N ARG A 268 10.65 15.39 16.50
CA ARG A 268 11.92 15.44 17.23
C ARG A 268 12.79 16.62 16.83
N SER A 269 12.75 17.04 15.56
CA SER A 269 13.43 18.26 15.11
C SER A 269 12.92 19.51 15.82
N VAL A 270 11.61 19.67 15.98
CA VAL A 270 11.01 20.82 16.67
C VAL A 270 11.24 20.74 18.19
N VAL A 271 11.17 19.54 18.79
CA VAL A 271 11.55 19.35 20.20
C VAL A 271 12.98 19.79 20.45
N GLN A 272 13.92 19.35 19.62
CA GLN A 272 15.32 19.75 19.73
C GLN A 272 15.48 21.27 19.59
N LEU A 273 14.78 21.91 18.65
CA LEU A 273 14.81 23.37 18.51
C LEU A 273 14.27 24.09 19.77
N ARG A 274 13.20 23.58 20.37
CA ARG A 274 12.62 24.13 21.61
C ARG A 274 13.62 24.05 22.75
N ASP A 275 14.34 22.94 22.86
CA ASP A 275 15.36 22.73 23.89
C ASP A 275 16.59 23.64 23.63
N GLU A 276 17.06 23.76 22.38
CA GLU A 276 18.15 24.68 21.99
C GLU A 276 17.83 26.14 22.33
N ILE A 277 16.62 26.61 22.02
CA ILE A 277 16.20 27.99 22.31
C ILE A 277 16.05 28.20 23.83
N ALA A 278 15.57 27.19 24.56
CA ALA A 278 15.52 27.28 26.02
C ALA A 278 16.92 27.44 26.62
N ASP A 279 17.90 26.67 26.15
CA ASP A 279 19.30 26.74 26.62
C ASP A 279 19.97 28.08 26.28
N GLU A 280 19.70 28.67 25.11
CA GLU A 280 20.16 30.03 24.76
C GLU A 280 19.71 31.08 25.80
N THR A 281 18.49 30.91 26.33
CA THR A 281 17.86 31.88 27.25
C THR A 281 18.18 31.64 28.73
N GLN A 282 18.60 30.44 29.13
CA GLN A 282 18.93 30.11 30.52
C GLN A 282 20.17 30.84 31.07
N ASN A 283 21.05 31.38 30.21
CA ASN A 283 22.18 32.21 30.62
C ASN A 283 21.79 33.66 31.01
N GLY A 284 20.50 34.01 30.99
CA GLY A 284 20.00 35.31 31.43
C GLY A 284 18.65 35.22 32.13
N ALA A 285 18.65 34.92 33.44
CA ALA A 285 17.67 35.32 34.47
C ALA A 285 16.14 35.39 34.18
N HIS A 286 15.60 34.74 33.14
CA HIS A 286 14.16 34.76 32.83
C HIS A 286 13.56 33.35 32.98
N HIS A 287 12.62 33.20 33.90
CA HIS A 287 11.80 32.00 34.04
C HIS A 287 10.78 31.92 32.89
N HIS A 288 11.20 31.47 31.71
CA HIS A 288 10.27 31.14 30.64
C HIS A 288 9.51 29.85 31.03
N CYS A 289 8.17 29.90 31.01
CA CYS A 289 7.38 28.67 31.00
C CYS A 289 7.77 27.86 29.75
N GLN A 290 8.21 26.62 29.94
CA GLN A 290 8.68 25.78 28.84
C GLN A 290 7.55 25.57 27.83
N VAL A 291 7.77 26.00 26.58
CA VAL A 291 6.81 25.78 25.49
C VAL A 291 6.64 24.28 25.28
N ARG A 292 5.40 23.79 25.29
CA ARG A 292 5.09 22.36 25.12
C ARG A 292 4.92 22.03 23.65
N ILE A 293 5.37 20.84 23.25
CA ILE A 293 5.30 20.39 21.86
C ILE A 293 4.30 19.24 21.76
N GLY A 294 3.20 19.47 21.06
CA GLY A 294 2.20 18.46 20.74
C GLY A 294 2.34 17.91 19.33
N ALA A 295 1.56 16.89 19.00
CA ALA A 295 1.63 16.16 17.73
C ALA A 295 0.28 16.09 17.03
N ALA A 296 0.27 16.28 15.71
CA ALA A 296 -0.87 16.17 14.82
C ALA A 296 -0.48 15.47 13.50
N GLY A 297 -1.49 15.01 12.75
CA GLY A 297 -1.29 14.33 11.46
C GLY A 297 -1.08 12.82 11.62
N GLY A 298 -1.83 12.02 10.86
CA GLY A 298 -1.82 10.55 10.97
C GLY A 298 -2.48 9.95 12.24
N LEU A 299 -2.99 10.78 13.15
CA LEU A 299 -3.53 10.33 14.45
C LEU A 299 -5.01 9.92 14.37
N GLY A 300 -5.25 8.69 13.90
CA GLY A 300 -6.62 8.12 13.75
C GLY A 300 -6.91 6.88 14.60
N THR A 301 -5.93 6.34 15.34
CA THR A 301 -6.07 5.09 16.11
C THR A 301 -5.36 5.21 17.46
N PRO A 302 -5.72 4.38 18.46
CA PRO A 302 -5.04 4.37 19.75
C PRO A 302 -3.53 4.11 19.64
N HIS A 303 -3.11 3.31 18.66
CA HIS A 303 -1.70 3.02 18.37
C HIS A 303 -0.95 4.27 17.90
N ALA A 304 -1.55 5.06 17.01
CA ALA A 304 -0.94 6.30 16.54
C ALA A 304 -0.83 7.32 17.68
N ILE A 305 -1.84 7.40 18.56
CA ILE A 305 -1.83 8.25 19.74
C ILE A 305 -0.73 7.82 20.73
N LEU A 306 -0.63 6.54 21.04
CA LEU A 306 0.46 6.00 21.87
C LEU A 306 1.83 6.31 21.26
N ALA A 307 2.00 6.12 19.95
CA ALA A 307 3.25 6.42 19.26
C ALA A 307 3.63 7.90 19.39
N ALA A 308 2.66 8.82 19.30
CA ALA A 308 2.91 10.24 19.51
C ALA A 308 3.37 10.55 20.93
N PHE A 309 2.72 9.99 21.96
CA PHE A 309 3.16 10.14 23.35
C PHE A 309 4.54 9.50 23.59
N ALA A 310 4.83 8.36 22.97
CA ALA A 310 6.14 7.71 23.04
C ALA A 310 7.26 8.55 22.41
N LEU A 311 6.96 9.41 21.42
CA LEU A 311 7.90 10.39 20.88
C LEU A 311 8.17 11.58 21.83
N GLY A 312 7.34 11.73 22.88
CA GLY A 312 7.39 12.81 23.85
C GLY A 312 6.39 13.94 23.60
N ALA A 313 5.28 13.68 22.89
CA ALA A 313 4.22 14.66 22.70
C ALA A 313 3.60 15.08 24.05
N ALA A 314 3.53 16.39 24.30
CA ALA A 314 2.84 16.95 25.46
C ALA A 314 1.32 16.78 25.36
N TYR A 315 0.78 16.78 24.14
CA TYR A 315 -0.62 16.55 23.83
C TYR A 315 -0.74 16.08 22.37
N VAL A 316 -1.91 15.55 22.01
CA VAL A 316 -2.21 15.06 20.65
C VAL A 316 -3.39 15.80 20.02
N VAL A 317 -3.40 15.86 18.70
CA VAL A 317 -4.41 16.60 17.94
C VAL A 317 -4.98 15.74 16.81
N THR A 318 -6.31 15.75 16.71
CA THR A 318 -7.02 15.04 15.64
C THR A 318 -7.75 16.03 14.74
N GLY A 319 -7.90 15.67 13.46
CA GLY A 319 -8.55 16.51 12.45
C GLY A 319 -9.49 15.68 11.59
N SER A 320 -8.95 14.95 10.60
CA SER A 320 -9.74 14.22 9.62
C SER A 320 -10.84 13.36 10.24
N ILE A 321 -10.53 12.58 11.28
CA ILE A 321 -11.49 11.69 11.94
C ILE A 321 -12.74 12.42 12.47
N ASN A 322 -12.55 13.64 12.98
CA ASN A 322 -13.62 14.43 13.58
C ASN A 322 -14.64 14.87 12.53
N GLN A 323 -14.21 15.03 11.26
CA GLN A 323 -15.10 15.40 10.17
C GLN A 323 -16.18 14.34 9.87
N SER A 324 -15.96 13.08 10.27
CA SER A 324 -16.97 12.02 10.13
C SER A 324 -17.97 11.96 11.28
N CYS A 325 -17.78 12.75 12.33
CA CYS A 325 -18.64 12.75 13.51
C CYS A 325 -19.96 13.49 13.25
N VAL A 326 -20.98 13.13 14.02
CA VAL A 326 -22.35 13.67 13.87
C VAL A 326 -22.38 15.19 14.03
N GLU A 327 -21.54 15.74 14.91
CA GLU A 327 -21.48 17.17 15.20
C GLU A 327 -20.81 17.99 14.09
N ALA A 328 -20.05 17.37 13.19
CA ALA A 328 -19.30 18.08 12.16
C ALA A 328 -20.22 18.90 11.23
N GLY A 329 -19.84 20.15 10.96
CA GLY A 329 -20.53 21.10 10.10
C GLY A 329 -20.34 20.81 8.61
N THR A 330 -20.61 19.58 8.19
CA THR A 330 -20.57 19.13 6.80
C THR A 330 -21.77 18.22 6.51
N SER A 331 -22.05 17.95 5.24
CA SER A 331 -23.23 17.19 4.86
C SER A 331 -23.13 15.71 5.27
N ASP A 332 -24.29 15.08 5.47
CA ASP A 332 -24.36 13.64 5.77
C ASP A 332 -23.78 12.79 4.64
N ALA A 333 -23.87 13.27 3.39
CA ALA A 333 -23.24 12.64 2.25
C ALA A 333 -21.71 12.58 2.43
N VAL A 334 -21.08 13.69 2.84
CA VAL A 334 -19.63 13.72 3.13
C VAL A 334 -19.29 12.82 4.31
N LYS A 335 -20.06 12.84 5.40
CA LYS A 335 -19.82 11.95 6.57
C LYS A 335 -19.82 10.48 6.15
N LYS A 336 -20.79 10.06 5.33
CA LYS A 336 -20.88 8.70 4.78
C LYS A 336 -19.71 8.37 3.85
N MET A 337 -19.27 9.30 3.00
CA MET A 337 -18.08 9.12 2.17
C MET A 337 -16.81 8.94 3.03
N LEU A 338 -16.66 9.75 4.08
CA LEU A 338 -15.53 9.66 5.01
C LEU A 338 -15.50 8.33 5.76
N ALA A 339 -16.64 7.77 6.16
CA ALA A 339 -16.70 6.46 6.81
C ALA A 339 -16.32 5.27 5.92
N GLN A 340 -16.37 5.46 4.60
CA GLN A 340 -15.95 4.45 3.62
C GLN A 340 -14.49 4.59 3.21
N ALA A 341 -13.83 5.69 3.60
CA ALA A 341 -12.44 5.95 3.22
C ALA A 341 -11.51 4.88 3.79
N ARG A 342 -10.60 4.37 2.96
CA ARG A 342 -9.45 3.55 3.38
C ARG A 342 -8.20 4.42 3.49
N ILE A 343 -7.14 3.89 4.08
CA ILE A 343 -5.87 4.64 4.30
C ILE A 343 -5.36 5.26 2.99
N ASN A 344 -5.48 4.53 1.88
CA ASN A 344 -4.99 4.95 0.56
C ASN A 344 -6.02 5.74 -0.26
N ASP A 345 -7.16 6.14 0.30
CA ASP A 345 -8.24 6.85 -0.42
C ASP A 345 -8.09 8.37 -0.39
N VAL A 346 -6.87 8.85 -0.14
CA VAL A 346 -6.51 10.27 -0.20
C VAL A 346 -5.62 10.57 -1.41
N ALA A 347 -5.64 11.82 -1.85
CA ALA A 347 -4.79 12.35 -2.92
C ALA A 347 -4.40 13.80 -2.64
N THR A 348 -3.34 14.28 -3.26
CA THR A 348 -3.02 15.71 -3.27
C THR A 348 -3.75 16.41 -4.42
N ALA A 349 -4.20 17.63 -4.16
CA ALA A 349 -4.87 18.48 -5.12
C ALA A 349 -4.41 19.95 -4.95
N PRO A 350 -4.43 20.78 -5.99
CA PRO A 350 -4.14 22.21 -5.88
C PRO A 350 -5.04 22.92 -4.86
N SER A 351 -4.45 23.77 -4.02
CA SER A 351 -5.21 24.58 -3.06
C SER A 351 -5.87 25.78 -3.74
N ALA A 352 -6.98 26.28 -3.19
CA ALA A 352 -7.67 27.45 -3.74
C ALA A 352 -6.94 28.76 -3.41
N ASP A 353 -6.52 28.93 -2.17
CA ASP A 353 -5.93 30.14 -1.58
C ASP A 353 -4.51 30.47 -2.10
N MET A 354 -3.74 29.45 -2.48
CA MET A 354 -2.37 29.58 -2.99
C MET A 354 -2.18 28.83 -4.33
N PHE A 355 -3.26 28.77 -5.12
CA PHE A 355 -3.30 28.09 -6.42
C PHE A 355 -2.13 28.47 -7.32
N GLU A 356 -1.87 29.77 -7.48
CA GLU A 356 -0.83 30.29 -8.39
C GLU A 356 0.58 29.86 -7.99
N LEU A 357 0.81 29.69 -6.68
CA LEU A 357 2.09 29.25 -6.10
C LEU A 357 2.28 27.73 -6.15
N GLY A 358 1.24 26.97 -6.52
CA GLY A 358 1.28 25.51 -6.56
C GLY A 358 1.18 24.83 -5.21
N ALA A 359 0.63 25.52 -4.21
CA ALA A 359 0.31 24.89 -2.94
C ALA A 359 -0.70 23.75 -3.14
N LYS A 360 -0.58 22.73 -2.30
CA LYS A 360 -1.42 21.53 -2.37
C LYS A 360 -2.13 21.30 -1.06
N VAL A 361 -3.27 20.63 -1.17
CA VAL A 361 -4.07 20.10 -0.07
C VAL A 361 -4.27 18.61 -0.26
N GLN A 362 -4.34 17.86 0.83
CA GLN A 362 -4.69 16.45 0.83
C GLN A 362 -6.21 16.29 1.01
N VAL A 363 -6.82 15.55 0.08
CA VAL A 363 -8.27 15.42 -0.06
C VAL A 363 -8.69 13.96 -0.24
N LEU A 364 -9.93 13.64 0.13
CA LEU A 364 -10.55 12.36 -0.18
C LEU A 364 -10.70 12.22 -1.70
N LYS A 365 -10.18 11.13 -2.27
CA LYS A 365 -10.32 10.82 -3.71
C LYS A 365 -11.42 9.79 -3.97
N GLN A 366 -11.75 8.96 -2.99
CA GLN A 366 -12.80 7.96 -3.14
C GLN A 366 -14.17 8.65 -3.18
N GLY A 367 -14.93 8.41 -4.25
CA GLY A 367 -16.25 9.01 -4.45
C GLY A 367 -16.26 10.47 -4.92
N SER A 368 -15.09 11.08 -5.19
CA SER A 368 -14.99 12.44 -5.73
C SER A 368 -13.93 12.53 -6.84
N MET A 369 -14.25 13.23 -7.92
CA MET A 369 -13.33 13.56 -9.01
C MET A 369 -12.60 14.89 -8.80
N TYR A 370 -12.85 15.57 -7.67
CA TYR A 370 -12.26 16.88 -7.36
C TYR A 370 -10.74 16.89 -7.56
N ALA A 371 -10.00 15.91 -7.02
CA ALA A 371 -8.54 15.89 -7.10
C ALA A 371 -8.04 15.87 -8.56
N VAL A 372 -8.67 15.05 -9.41
CA VAL A 372 -8.33 14.95 -10.84
C VAL A 372 -8.70 16.24 -11.58
N ARG A 373 -9.89 16.79 -11.33
CA ARG A 373 -10.39 18.02 -11.97
C ARG A 373 -9.55 19.23 -11.56
N ALA A 374 -9.24 19.39 -10.28
CA ALA A 374 -8.38 20.44 -9.76
C ALA A 374 -6.97 20.37 -10.35
N GLN A 375 -6.38 19.16 -10.44
CA GLN A 375 -5.07 18.98 -11.06
C GLN A 375 -5.10 19.33 -12.56
N LYS A 376 -6.18 19.00 -13.27
CA LYS A 376 -6.37 19.41 -14.68
C LYS A 376 -6.36 20.93 -14.81
N LEU A 377 -7.11 21.65 -13.97
CA LEU A 377 -7.13 23.12 -13.97
C LEU A 377 -5.73 23.71 -13.72
N TYR A 378 -4.97 23.13 -12.79
CA TYR A 378 -3.60 23.58 -12.52
C TYR A 378 -2.64 23.32 -13.68
N ASN A 379 -2.74 22.16 -14.34
CA ASN A 379 -1.93 21.84 -15.51
C ASN A 379 -2.21 22.83 -16.66
N LEU A 380 -3.49 23.16 -16.90
CA LEU A 380 -3.87 24.17 -17.89
C LEU A 380 -3.34 25.56 -17.50
N TYR A 381 -3.44 25.94 -16.23
CA TYR A 381 -2.89 27.21 -15.73
C TYR A 381 -1.37 27.33 -15.92
N LYS A 382 -0.64 26.21 -15.80
CA LYS A 382 0.81 26.15 -16.06
C LYS A 382 1.15 26.23 -17.54
N GLN A 383 0.32 25.62 -18.39
CA GLN A 383 0.59 25.45 -19.80
C GLN A 383 0.27 26.71 -20.64
N TYR A 384 -0.77 27.46 -20.28
CA TYR A 384 -1.25 28.59 -21.07
C TYR A 384 -1.11 29.93 -20.30
N ASP A 385 -1.06 31.06 -21.01
CA ASP A 385 -0.96 32.39 -20.40
C ASP A 385 -2.31 33.11 -20.29
N SER A 386 -3.34 32.60 -20.95
CA SER A 386 -4.70 33.14 -20.91
C SER A 386 -5.77 32.05 -21.15
N LEU A 387 -7.03 32.36 -20.84
CA LEU A 387 -8.15 31.46 -21.18
C LEU A 387 -8.35 31.32 -22.69
N ASP A 388 -8.03 32.36 -23.47
CA ASP A 388 -8.23 32.41 -24.91
C ASP A 388 -7.22 31.54 -25.68
N GLU A 389 -6.09 31.19 -25.05
CA GLU A 389 -5.06 30.29 -25.60
C GLU A 389 -5.37 28.81 -25.39
N ILE A 390 -6.31 28.46 -24.51
CA ILE A 390 -6.69 27.07 -24.27
C ILE A 390 -7.47 26.56 -25.48
N PRO A 391 -7.14 25.38 -26.04
CA PRO A 391 -7.85 24.81 -27.18
C PRO A 391 -9.37 24.74 -26.94
N GLU A 392 -10.16 25.13 -27.94
CA GLU A 392 -11.63 25.21 -27.86
C GLU A 392 -12.27 23.89 -27.40
N GLN A 393 -11.71 22.76 -27.81
CA GLN A 393 -12.12 21.44 -27.37
C GLN A 393 -11.94 21.24 -25.85
N GLU A 394 -10.85 21.74 -25.29
CA GLU A 394 -10.60 21.69 -23.84
C GLU A 394 -11.53 22.62 -23.07
N ILE A 395 -11.78 23.84 -23.57
CA ILE A 395 -12.77 24.76 -22.99
C ILE A 395 -14.15 24.11 -22.93
N THR A 396 -14.60 23.52 -24.04
CA THR A 396 -15.90 22.82 -24.11
C THR A 396 -16.00 21.69 -23.07
N LEU A 397 -14.91 20.95 -22.84
CA LEU A 397 -14.87 19.90 -21.82
C LEU A 397 -14.91 20.48 -20.41
N LEU A 398 -14.20 21.57 -20.13
CA LEU A 398 -14.22 22.25 -18.83
C LEU A 398 -15.63 22.76 -18.50
N GLU A 399 -16.27 23.46 -19.45
CA GLU A 399 -17.61 23.98 -19.30
C GLU A 399 -18.64 22.87 -19.07
N LYS A 400 -18.49 21.72 -19.74
CA LYS A 400 -19.42 20.59 -19.59
C LYS A 400 -19.18 19.74 -18.34
N GLN A 401 -17.93 19.49 -17.97
CA GLN A 401 -17.55 18.45 -16.99
C GLN A 401 -17.04 18.99 -15.66
N VAL A 402 -16.68 20.28 -15.56
CA VAL A 402 -16.08 20.89 -14.36
C VAL A 402 -16.95 22.06 -13.89
N PHE A 403 -17.14 23.05 -14.76
CA PHE A 403 -17.90 24.25 -14.40
C PHE A 403 -19.41 24.04 -14.52
N HIS A 404 -19.86 23.16 -15.43
CA HIS A 404 -21.27 22.94 -15.80
C HIS A 404 -21.98 24.25 -16.25
N LYS A 405 -21.20 25.22 -16.73
CA LYS A 405 -21.59 26.55 -17.18
C LYS A 405 -20.52 27.12 -18.11
N PRO A 406 -20.88 28.05 -19.01
CA PRO A 406 -19.90 28.81 -19.79
C PRO A 406 -18.91 29.57 -18.89
N LEU A 407 -17.64 29.65 -19.28
CA LEU A 407 -16.62 30.37 -18.51
C LEU A 407 -16.90 31.87 -18.40
N SER A 408 -17.64 32.44 -19.36
CA SER A 408 -18.14 33.82 -19.29
C SER A 408 -19.00 34.06 -18.06
N ASP A 409 -19.86 33.10 -17.74
CA ASP A 409 -20.80 33.19 -16.62
C ASP A 409 -20.06 33.02 -15.30
N ILE A 410 -19.10 32.09 -15.25
CA ILE A 410 -18.19 31.92 -14.12
C ILE A 410 -17.44 33.22 -13.84
N TRP A 411 -16.94 33.90 -14.87
CA TRP A 411 -16.27 35.18 -14.70
C TRP A 411 -17.20 36.27 -14.13
N GLN A 412 -18.46 36.34 -14.56
CA GLN A 412 -19.44 37.27 -13.98
C GLN A 412 -19.74 36.96 -12.51
N GLU A 413 -19.85 35.69 -12.14
CA GLU A 413 -20.01 35.26 -10.74
C GLU A 413 -18.78 35.64 -9.89
N THR A 414 -17.57 35.48 -10.43
CA THR A 414 -16.32 35.90 -9.79
C THR A 414 -16.29 37.41 -9.57
N ILE A 415 -16.67 38.22 -10.57
CA ILE A 415 -16.80 39.68 -10.44
C ILE A 415 -17.79 40.03 -9.31
N HIS A 416 -18.95 39.39 -9.30
CA HIS A 416 -19.97 39.63 -8.28
C HIS A 416 -19.42 39.30 -6.87
N TYR A 417 -18.76 38.16 -6.71
CA TYR A 417 -18.15 37.73 -5.45
C TYR A 417 -17.17 38.78 -4.90
N PHE A 418 -16.18 39.20 -5.69
CA PHE A 418 -15.18 40.18 -5.22
C PHE A 418 -15.76 41.58 -4.98
N ARG A 419 -16.84 41.96 -5.68
CA ARG A 419 -17.61 43.18 -5.33
C ARG A 419 -18.27 43.05 -3.96
N THR A 420 -18.82 41.90 -3.61
CA THR A 420 -19.41 41.68 -2.28
C THR A 420 -18.37 41.68 -1.15
N LEU A 421 -17.12 41.34 -1.45
CA LEU A 421 -15.99 41.45 -0.53
C LEU A 421 -15.37 42.85 -0.47
N ASN A 422 -15.92 43.82 -1.22
CA ASN A 422 -15.36 45.17 -1.37
C ASN A 422 -13.90 45.16 -1.86
N GLN A 423 -13.58 44.28 -2.82
CA GLN A 423 -12.25 44.14 -3.42
C GLN A 423 -12.28 44.40 -4.95
N PRO A 424 -12.71 45.60 -5.41
CA PRO A 424 -12.80 45.91 -6.84
C PRO A 424 -11.44 45.91 -7.56
N ASP A 425 -10.35 46.21 -6.84
CA ASP A 425 -9.00 46.24 -7.40
C ASP A 425 -8.54 44.88 -7.91
N THR A 426 -8.99 43.78 -7.29
CA THR A 426 -8.70 42.41 -7.74
C THR A 426 -9.26 42.16 -9.14
N ILE A 427 -10.46 42.66 -9.42
CA ILE A 427 -11.12 42.55 -10.72
C ILE A 427 -10.36 43.39 -11.75
N THR A 428 -10.09 44.66 -11.42
CA THR A 428 -9.35 45.58 -12.30
C THR A 428 -7.97 45.03 -12.68
N LYS A 429 -7.27 44.39 -11.74
CA LYS A 429 -5.98 43.72 -12.02
C LYS A 429 -6.15 42.51 -12.93
N ALA A 430 -7.15 41.68 -12.68
CA ALA A 430 -7.42 40.49 -13.49
C ALA A 430 -7.85 40.82 -14.93
N GLU A 431 -8.62 41.89 -15.14
CA GLU A 431 -8.97 42.35 -16.50
C GLU A 431 -7.75 42.83 -17.30
N LYS A 432 -6.71 43.33 -16.62
CA LYS A 432 -5.44 43.76 -17.23
C LYS A 432 -4.42 42.63 -17.37
N GLN A 433 -4.61 41.50 -16.67
CA GLN A 433 -3.66 40.38 -16.60
C GLN A 433 -4.40 39.07 -16.93
N PRO A 434 -4.39 38.62 -18.20
CA PRO A 434 -5.14 37.44 -18.64
C PRO A 434 -4.89 36.18 -17.79
N LYS A 435 -3.64 35.96 -17.37
CA LYS A 435 -3.27 34.84 -16.50
C LYS A 435 -3.92 34.91 -15.11
N LYS A 436 -4.05 36.12 -14.56
CA LYS A 436 -4.74 36.36 -13.29
C LYS A 436 -6.24 36.11 -13.41
N LYS A 437 -6.86 36.54 -14.51
CA LYS A 437 -8.27 36.21 -14.81
C LYS A 437 -8.48 34.70 -14.89
N MET A 438 -7.61 33.98 -15.59
CA MET A 438 -7.65 32.51 -15.65
C MET A 438 -7.56 31.87 -14.26
N ALA A 439 -6.62 32.31 -13.42
CA ALA A 439 -6.48 31.81 -12.06
C ALA A 439 -7.78 32.01 -11.24
N LEU A 440 -8.37 33.21 -11.28
CA LEU A 440 -9.60 33.51 -10.54
C LEU A 440 -10.80 32.67 -11.02
N VAL A 441 -10.91 32.40 -12.32
CA VAL A 441 -11.95 31.51 -12.88
C VAL A 441 -11.74 30.07 -12.40
N PHE A 442 -10.50 29.57 -12.37
CA PHE A 442 -10.23 28.22 -11.87
C PHE A 442 -10.43 28.11 -10.36
N GLN A 443 -10.02 29.14 -9.60
CA GLN A 443 -10.23 29.23 -8.16
C GLN A 443 -11.72 29.26 -7.78
N TRP A 444 -12.61 29.75 -8.65
CA TRP A 444 -14.06 29.62 -8.44
C TRP A 444 -14.44 28.16 -8.25
N TYR A 445 -13.97 27.25 -9.11
CA TYR A 445 -14.29 25.82 -8.97
C TYR A 445 -13.71 25.25 -7.68
N LEU A 446 -12.45 25.58 -7.37
CA LEU A 446 -11.78 25.10 -6.16
C LEU A 446 -12.52 25.54 -4.88
N GLY A 447 -12.96 26.80 -4.82
CA GLY A 447 -13.71 27.32 -3.67
C GLY A 447 -15.12 26.74 -3.58
N GLN A 448 -15.84 26.65 -4.70
CA GLN A 448 -17.21 26.12 -4.72
C GLN A 448 -17.25 24.62 -4.39
N SER A 449 -16.22 23.87 -4.77
CA SER A 449 -16.09 22.43 -4.46
C SER A 449 -16.12 22.14 -2.95
N SER A 450 -15.52 23.02 -2.13
CA SER A 450 -15.61 22.91 -0.66
C SER A 450 -17.02 23.21 -0.17
N ARG A 451 -17.64 24.27 -0.71
CA ARG A 451 -19.01 24.67 -0.34
C ARG A 451 -20.03 23.59 -0.68
N TRP A 452 -19.96 22.98 -1.87
CA TRP A 452 -20.87 21.92 -2.28
C TRP A 452 -20.80 20.70 -1.35
N ALA A 453 -19.60 20.34 -0.90
CA ALA A 453 -19.40 19.28 0.07
C ALA A 453 -20.06 19.61 1.43
N ILE A 454 -19.88 20.85 1.91
CA ILE A 454 -20.47 21.33 3.16
C ILE A 454 -22.01 21.33 3.09
N THR A 455 -22.59 21.89 2.01
CA THR A 455 -24.04 22.01 1.88
C THR A 455 -24.73 20.71 1.44
N GLY A 456 -23.99 19.74 0.90
CA GLY A 456 -24.54 18.49 0.41
C GLY A 456 -25.28 18.64 -0.92
N ASP A 457 -24.76 19.45 -1.84
CA ASP A 457 -25.34 19.60 -3.19
C ASP A 457 -25.25 18.28 -3.97
N SER A 458 -26.37 17.55 -4.04
CA SER A 458 -26.44 16.22 -4.64
C SER A 458 -26.09 16.18 -6.13
N VAL A 459 -26.22 17.30 -6.85
CA VAL A 459 -25.85 17.42 -8.26
C VAL A 459 -24.34 17.53 -8.43
N ARG A 460 -23.63 17.95 -7.37
CA ARG A 460 -22.19 18.23 -7.35
C ARG A 460 -21.38 17.23 -6.53
N ASN A 461 -21.93 16.06 -6.20
CA ASN A 461 -21.26 15.05 -5.37
C ASN A 461 -19.85 14.64 -5.89
N MET A 462 -19.68 14.51 -7.22
CA MET A 462 -18.40 14.20 -7.85
C MET A 462 -17.39 15.36 -7.80
N ASP A 463 -17.82 16.56 -7.43
CA ASP A 463 -16.99 17.76 -7.28
C ASP A 463 -16.66 18.08 -5.82
N TYR A 464 -17.09 17.26 -4.86
CA TYR A 464 -16.86 17.56 -3.46
C TYR A 464 -15.36 17.59 -3.14
N GLN A 465 -14.90 18.75 -2.67
CA GLN A 465 -13.59 18.87 -2.03
C GLN A 465 -13.75 18.55 -0.54
N ILE A 466 -13.21 17.40 -0.12
CA ILE A 466 -13.26 16.94 1.25
C ILE A 466 -11.83 16.79 1.76
N TRP A 467 -11.40 17.65 2.68
CA TRP A 467 -10.06 17.60 3.26
C TRP A 467 -9.92 16.40 4.18
N CYS A 468 -9.14 15.40 3.79
CA CYS A 468 -9.07 14.13 4.49
C CYS A 468 -7.67 13.54 4.33
N GLY A 469 -7.05 13.13 5.44
CA GLY A 469 -5.77 12.43 5.46
C GLY A 469 -5.95 10.94 5.80
N ALA A 470 -4.85 10.18 5.72
CA ALA A 470 -4.85 8.73 5.91
C ALA A 470 -5.38 8.27 7.29
N ALA A 471 -5.36 9.16 8.28
CA ALA A 471 -5.91 8.95 9.62
C ALA A 471 -7.39 8.53 9.61
N MET A 472 -8.20 9.03 8.66
CA MET A 472 -9.61 8.61 8.54
C MET A 472 -9.71 7.12 8.20
N GLY A 473 -8.93 6.67 7.21
CA GLY A 473 -8.92 5.28 6.81
C GLY A 473 -8.43 4.35 7.91
N ALA A 474 -7.39 4.76 8.63
CA ALA A 474 -6.89 4.00 9.78
C ALA A 474 -7.94 3.88 10.90
N MET A 475 -8.69 4.95 11.18
CA MET A 475 -9.81 4.90 12.12
C MET A 475 -10.92 3.96 11.64
N ASN A 476 -11.31 4.04 10.36
CA ASN A 476 -12.36 3.18 9.81
C ASN A 476 -11.97 1.69 9.89
N GLU A 477 -10.72 1.34 9.59
CA GLU A 477 -10.22 -0.03 9.75
C GLU A 477 -10.22 -0.49 11.21
N TRP A 478 -9.83 0.39 12.13
CA TRP A 478 -9.86 0.13 13.57
C TRP A 478 -11.28 -0.10 14.09
N LEU A 479 -12.23 0.74 13.70
CA LEU A 479 -13.64 0.68 14.12
C LEU A 479 -14.48 -0.39 13.39
N LYS A 480 -13.92 -1.07 12.40
CA LYS A 480 -14.64 -2.09 11.63
C LYS A 480 -15.17 -3.23 12.51
N GLY A 481 -16.45 -3.52 12.39
CA GLY A 481 -17.20 -4.50 13.18
C GLY A 481 -17.70 -3.98 14.53
N THR A 482 -17.61 -2.66 14.78
CA THR A 482 -18.06 -2.01 16.02
C THR A 482 -19.26 -1.11 15.75
N PRO A 483 -20.06 -0.72 16.76
CA PRO A 483 -21.16 0.23 16.57
C PRO A 483 -20.71 1.57 15.94
N PHE A 484 -19.46 1.99 16.16
CA PHE A 484 -18.89 3.22 15.62
C PHE A 484 -18.51 3.13 14.13
N GLU A 485 -18.66 1.96 13.50
CA GLU A 485 -18.54 1.85 12.03
C GLU A 485 -19.58 2.75 11.35
N ALA A 486 -20.80 2.78 11.89
CA ALA A 486 -21.88 3.68 11.46
C ALA A 486 -21.62 5.13 11.92
N VAL A 487 -21.74 6.09 10.99
CA VAL A 487 -21.45 7.51 11.25
C VAL A 487 -22.42 8.13 12.25
N GLU A 488 -23.63 7.61 12.31
CA GLU A 488 -24.69 8.04 13.22
C GLU A 488 -24.31 7.79 14.70
N ASN A 489 -23.36 6.90 14.94
CA ASN A 489 -22.84 6.58 16.27
C ASN A 489 -21.50 7.28 16.58
N ARG A 490 -20.94 8.06 15.65
CA ARG A 490 -19.65 8.74 15.83
C ARG A 490 -19.86 10.10 16.49
N TYR A 491 -19.89 10.11 17.81
CA TYR A 491 -19.87 11.35 18.60
C TYR A 491 -18.42 11.77 18.86
N VAL A 492 -18.08 13.03 18.59
CA VAL A 492 -16.69 13.51 18.65
C VAL A 492 -16.03 13.28 20.02
N SER A 493 -16.78 13.43 21.11
CA SER A 493 -16.29 13.21 22.47
C SER A 493 -16.02 11.74 22.76
N ASP A 494 -16.84 10.85 22.21
CA ASP A 494 -16.72 9.40 22.44
C ASP A 494 -15.54 8.86 21.67
N ILE A 495 -15.33 9.31 20.43
CA ILE A 495 -14.13 8.97 19.64
C ILE A 495 -12.86 9.44 20.36
N ALA A 496 -12.83 10.68 20.88
CA ALA A 496 -11.69 11.18 21.65
C ALA A 496 -11.38 10.31 22.88
N LYS A 497 -12.41 9.94 23.65
CA LYS A 497 -12.27 9.06 24.83
C LYS A 497 -11.81 7.65 24.44
N LEU A 498 -12.34 7.07 23.38
CA LEU A 498 -11.93 5.75 22.90
C LEU A 498 -10.45 5.74 22.49
N LEU A 499 -10.00 6.78 21.80
CA LEU A 499 -8.59 6.94 21.41
C LEU A 499 -7.67 7.05 22.63
N MET A 500 -7.99 7.93 23.58
CA MET A 500 -7.16 8.17 24.75
C MET A 500 -7.17 6.98 25.73
N ASN A 501 -8.33 6.37 26.00
CA ASN A 501 -8.40 5.16 26.83
C ASN A 501 -7.71 3.99 26.16
N GLY A 502 -7.84 3.87 24.83
CA GLY A 502 -7.13 2.84 24.09
C GLY A 502 -5.63 3.00 24.15
N ALA A 503 -5.11 4.22 24.02
CA ALA A 503 -3.68 4.50 24.15
C ALA A 503 -3.17 4.18 25.57
N ALA A 504 -3.96 4.46 26.60
CA ALA A 504 -3.63 4.12 27.99
C ALA A 504 -3.58 2.59 28.21
N CYS A 505 -4.55 1.85 27.65
CA CYS A 505 -4.52 0.39 27.69
C CYS A 505 -3.32 -0.19 26.93
N LEU A 506 -3.02 0.33 25.73
CA LEU A 506 -1.86 -0.09 24.95
C LEU A 506 -0.53 0.22 25.66
N THR A 507 -0.48 1.29 26.45
CA THR A 507 0.68 1.59 27.31
C THR A 507 0.89 0.48 28.34
N ARG A 508 -0.18 0.00 28.98
CA ARG A 508 -0.10 -1.14 29.91
C ARG A 508 0.29 -2.45 29.23
N ILE A 509 -0.19 -2.67 28.01
CA ILE A 509 0.23 -3.82 27.18
C ILE A 509 1.73 -3.74 26.87
N ALA A 510 2.23 -2.57 26.48
CA ALA A 510 3.66 -2.38 26.25
C ALA A 510 4.50 -2.67 27.53
N LEU A 511 4.02 -2.26 28.71
CA LEU A 511 4.65 -2.61 29.98
C LEU A 511 4.64 -4.12 30.26
N LEU A 512 3.56 -4.82 29.94
CA LEU A 512 3.49 -6.28 30.03
C LEU A 512 4.50 -6.97 29.10
N GLU A 513 4.63 -6.48 27.88
CA GLU A 513 5.59 -7.02 26.92
C GLU A 513 7.04 -6.78 27.37
N LEU A 514 7.33 -5.64 28.00
CA LEU A 514 8.63 -5.37 28.65
C LEU A 514 8.91 -6.31 29.84
N LEU A 515 7.87 -6.83 30.49
CA LEU A 515 7.97 -7.88 31.51
C LEU A 515 8.02 -9.31 30.91
N ASN A 516 8.21 -9.42 29.58
CA ASN A 516 8.26 -10.68 28.83
C ASN A 516 6.95 -11.50 28.91
N VAL A 517 5.82 -10.81 29.01
CA VAL A 517 4.47 -11.40 28.95
C VAL A 517 3.95 -11.34 27.52
N VAL A 518 3.51 -12.47 26.98
CA VAL A 518 2.87 -12.55 25.67
C VAL A 518 1.39 -12.21 25.81
N VAL A 519 1.00 -11.08 25.23
CA VAL A 519 -0.39 -10.64 25.13
C VAL A 519 -0.97 -11.11 23.79
N PRO A 520 -2.13 -11.79 23.75
CA PRO A 520 -2.75 -12.22 22.50
C PRO A 520 -3.04 -11.06 21.54
N GLU A 521 -2.82 -11.25 20.24
CA GLU A 521 -2.94 -10.18 19.22
C GLU A 521 -4.34 -9.55 19.16
N GLN A 522 -5.37 -10.34 19.45
CA GLN A 522 -6.76 -9.88 19.53
C GLN A 522 -6.95 -8.78 20.60
N VAL A 523 -6.19 -8.84 21.69
CA VAL A 523 -6.23 -7.88 22.80
C VAL A 523 -5.52 -6.58 22.41
N LYS A 524 -4.46 -6.69 21.58
CA LYS A 524 -3.67 -5.55 21.10
C LYS A 524 -4.43 -4.69 20.10
N ARG A 525 -5.42 -5.23 19.38
CA ARG A 525 -6.30 -4.41 18.52
C ARG A 525 -7.07 -3.34 19.31
N HIS A 526 -7.31 -3.57 20.60
CA HIS A 526 -8.03 -2.76 21.58
C HIS A 526 -9.13 -1.85 21.01
N VAL A 527 -10.36 -2.34 21.07
CA VAL A 527 -11.58 -1.51 20.99
C VAL A 527 -12.38 -1.80 22.26
N LEU A 528 -12.58 -0.80 23.11
CA LEU A 528 -13.49 -0.93 24.26
C LEU A 528 -14.93 -1.07 23.74
N LEU A 529 -15.49 -2.27 23.80
CA LEU A 529 -16.91 -2.52 23.48
C LEU A 529 -17.86 -2.22 24.65
N ASN A 530 -17.34 -1.85 25.83
CA ASN A 530 -18.14 -1.58 27.03
C ASN A 530 -18.40 -0.09 27.28
N HIS A 531 -18.73 0.69 26.25
CA HIS A 531 -19.35 1.99 26.47
C HIS A 531 -20.87 1.79 26.49
N LYS A 532 -21.49 1.86 27.68
CA LYS A 532 -22.94 2.10 27.77
C LYS A 532 -23.21 3.42 27.04
N LEU A 533 -23.97 3.36 25.95
CA LEU A 533 -24.59 4.53 25.33
C LEU A 533 -25.41 5.23 26.42
N SER A 534 -25.02 6.46 26.78
CA SER A 534 -25.70 7.23 27.82
C SER A 534 -27.11 7.62 27.38
N ASP A 535 -28.05 7.40 28.30
CA ASP A 535 -29.47 7.77 28.33
C ASP A 535 -29.92 8.92 27.42
N GLN A 536 -30.76 8.62 26.43
CA GLN A 536 -31.97 9.39 26.12
C GLN A 536 -32.94 8.63 25.19
N LYS A 537 -34.20 8.59 25.63
CA LYS A 537 -35.43 8.05 25.00
C LYS A 537 -35.74 6.56 25.24
N GLN A 538 -36.32 6.31 26.42
CA GLN A 538 -37.44 5.38 26.56
C GLN A 538 -38.55 5.75 25.56
N SER A 539 -38.94 4.80 24.72
CA SER A 539 -40.32 4.65 24.29
C SER A 539 -40.61 3.17 24.13
N ASP A 540 -41.63 2.74 24.84
CA ASP A 540 -42.20 1.40 24.95
C ASP A 540 -42.24 0.62 23.64
N HIS A 541 -41.77 -0.63 23.68
CA HIS A 541 -42.51 -1.76 23.12
C HIS A 541 -42.03 -3.08 23.72
N GLU A 542 -43.01 -3.84 24.21
CA GLU A 542 -42.92 -5.16 24.85
C GLU A 542 -42.34 -6.25 23.91
N GLN A 543 -41.45 -7.09 24.48
CA GLN A 543 -41.26 -8.56 24.35
C GLN A 543 -41.43 -9.29 22.98
N PRO A 544 -40.81 -10.49 22.75
CA PRO A 544 -40.37 -11.48 23.75
C PRO A 544 -39.01 -12.16 23.53
N ASP A 545 -38.56 -12.80 24.60
CA ASP A 545 -37.58 -13.88 24.65
C ASP A 545 -37.80 -14.96 23.59
N GLN A 546 -36.72 -15.45 22.97
CA GLN A 546 -36.61 -16.87 22.60
C GLN A 546 -35.15 -17.32 22.37
N LYS A 547 -34.67 -18.10 23.35
CA LYS A 547 -33.79 -19.28 23.29
C LYS A 547 -32.80 -19.42 22.12
N TYR A 548 -31.53 -19.42 22.47
CA TYR A 548 -30.48 -20.16 21.75
C TYR A 548 -30.76 -21.67 21.80
N GLU A 549 -31.02 -22.27 20.65
CA GLU A 549 -30.86 -23.71 20.43
C GLU A 549 -29.77 -23.95 19.38
N GLN A 550 -28.80 -24.78 19.76
CA GLN A 550 -27.84 -25.41 18.85
C GLN A 550 -28.58 -26.39 17.94
N GLU A 551 -28.48 -26.22 16.62
CA GLU A 551 -28.64 -27.35 15.70
C GLU A 551 -27.66 -27.25 14.53
N SER A 552 -26.69 -28.17 14.53
CA SER A 552 -26.04 -28.68 13.34
C SER A 552 -27.08 -29.35 12.43
N LYS A 553 -27.28 -28.89 11.20
CA LYS A 553 -27.96 -29.67 10.16
C LYS A 553 -27.25 -29.59 8.81
N VAL A 554 -26.82 -30.78 8.42
CA VAL A 554 -26.51 -31.28 7.08
C VAL A 554 -27.43 -30.65 6.03
N ARG A 555 -26.84 -30.00 5.01
CA ARG A 555 -27.57 -29.48 3.84
C ARG A 555 -27.96 -30.62 2.91
N SER A 556 -29.26 -30.83 2.76
CA SER A 556 -29.85 -31.62 1.68
C SER A 556 -29.95 -30.78 0.39
N LYS A 557 -29.71 -31.44 -0.74
CA LYS A 557 -29.93 -30.99 -2.11
C LYS A 557 -31.36 -30.45 -2.29
N GLU A 558 -31.49 -29.18 -2.69
CA GLU A 558 -32.45 -28.63 -3.68
C GLU A 558 -32.53 -27.10 -3.59
N SER A 559 -31.57 -26.42 -4.23
CA SER A 559 -31.74 -25.11 -4.91
C SER A 559 -30.46 -24.76 -5.68
N MET A 560 -30.26 -25.39 -6.84
CA MET A 560 -29.27 -24.93 -7.82
C MET A 560 -29.84 -23.72 -8.55
N ASP A 561 -29.55 -22.52 -8.07
CA ASP A 561 -29.42 -21.35 -8.95
C ASP A 561 -28.55 -20.25 -8.30
N ALA A 562 -27.50 -19.84 -9.04
CA ALA A 562 -26.66 -18.64 -8.88
C ALA A 562 -25.65 -18.46 -7.71
N SER A 563 -25.42 -19.41 -6.79
CA SER A 563 -24.64 -19.13 -5.56
C SER A 563 -23.13 -19.47 -5.52
N THR A 564 -22.45 -19.89 -6.61
CA THR A 564 -21.01 -20.27 -6.56
C THR A 564 -20.03 -19.32 -7.27
N LYS A 565 -20.52 -18.31 -7.99
CA LYS A 565 -19.67 -17.39 -8.77
C LYS A 565 -19.17 -16.24 -7.89
N LEU A 566 -17.86 -16.03 -7.86
CA LEU A 566 -17.23 -14.99 -7.06
C LEU A 566 -17.61 -13.57 -7.53
N CYS A 567 -17.85 -12.68 -6.58
CA CYS A 567 -18.02 -11.24 -6.81
C CYS A 567 -16.63 -10.59 -6.96
N LEU A 568 -16.38 -9.92 -8.09
CA LEU A 568 -15.04 -9.42 -8.46
C LEU A 568 -15.07 -7.91 -8.75
N ASP A 569 -15.91 -7.15 -8.05
CA ASP A 569 -16.19 -5.77 -8.42
C ASP A 569 -15.05 -4.81 -8.05
N ASN A 570 -14.44 -4.97 -6.87
CA ASN A 570 -13.23 -4.23 -6.51
C ASN A 570 -12.05 -4.64 -7.40
N SER A 571 -11.93 -5.94 -7.70
CA SER A 571 -10.92 -6.49 -8.60
C SER A 571 -11.00 -5.91 -10.02
N LYS A 572 -12.20 -5.87 -10.61
CA LYS A 572 -12.44 -5.23 -11.91
C LYS A 572 -12.20 -3.72 -11.86
N GLY A 573 -12.67 -3.06 -10.80
CA GLY A 573 -12.48 -1.62 -10.61
C GLY A 573 -11.00 -1.24 -10.51
N PHE A 574 -10.21 -2.05 -9.80
CA PHE A 574 -8.75 -1.90 -9.73
C PHE A 574 -8.11 -2.15 -11.10
N TYR A 575 -8.48 -3.23 -11.79
CA TYR A 575 -7.89 -3.52 -13.10
C TYR A 575 -8.23 -2.45 -14.16
N LYS A 576 -9.39 -1.79 -14.05
CA LYS A 576 -9.69 -0.61 -14.87
C LYS A 576 -8.68 0.53 -14.61
N LYS A 577 -8.34 0.80 -13.35
CA LYS A 577 -7.29 1.77 -13.01
C LYS A 577 -5.92 1.34 -13.54
N CYS A 578 -5.65 0.04 -13.56
CA CYS A 578 -4.43 -0.50 -14.16
C CYS A 578 -4.33 -0.14 -15.65
N TRP A 579 -5.41 -0.21 -16.41
CA TRP A 579 -5.44 0.22 -17.82
C TRP A 579 -5.15 1.71 -18.00
N ASP A 580 -5.57 2.55 -17.06
CA ASP A 580 -5.31 4.00 -17.11
C ASP A 580 -3.85 4.34 -16.79
N LEU A 581 -3.18 3.55 -15.95
CA LEU A 581 -1.85 3.85 -15.42
C LEU A 581 -0.71 3.03 -16.02
N MET A 582 -0.99 1.82 -16.52
CA MET A 582 0.01 0.89 -17.04
C MET A 582 -0.21 0.64 -18.54
N PRO A 583 0.84 0.68 -19.37
CA PRO A 583 0.73 0.27 -20.77
C PRO A 583 0.15 -1.14 -20.89
N GLY A 584 -1.01 -1.27 -21.54
CA GLY A 584 -1.72 -2.56 -21.68
C GLY A 584 -2.30 -3.11 -20.37
N GLY A 585 -2.46 -2.28 -19.34
CA GLY A 585 -3.04 -2.67 -18.05
C GLY A 585 -2.21 -3.69 -17.25
N SER A 586 -0.97 -3.98 -17.67
CA SER A 586 -0.16 -5.07 -17.10
C SER A 586 1.33 -4.81 -17.35
N HIS A 587 2.19 -5.20 -16.41
CA HIS A 587 3.65 -5.25 -16.65
C HIS A 587 4.10 -6.46 -17.49
N TYR A 588 3.14 -7.25 -17.97
CA TYR A 588 3.37 -8.45 -18.77
C TYR A 588 2.32 -8.51 -19.88
N ASN A 589 2.75 -8.21 -21.11
CA ASN A 589 1.91 -8.07 -22.30
C ASN A 589 2.05 -9.24 -23.30
N PHE A 590 2.68 -10.34 -22.89
CA PHE A 590 2.92 -11.49 -23.76
C PHE A 590 1.62 -12.28 -24.02
N GLY A 591 1.25 -12.39 -25.31
CA GLY A 591 0.32 -13.38 -25.84
C GLY A 591 -1.18 -13.21 -25.55
N ASP A 592 -1.62 -12.10 -24.97
CA ASP A 592 -3.05 -11.82 -24.74
C ASP A 592 -3.27 -10.32 -24.46
N PRO A 593 -3.46 -9.46 -25.48
CA PRO A 593 -3.61 -8.02 -25.30
C PRO A 593 -4.96 -7.63 -24.65
N GLU A 594 -5.92 -8.55 -24.56
CA GLU A 594 -7.27 -8.29 -24.06
C GLU A 594 -7.72 -9.37 -23.06
N ARG A 595 -6.92 -9.58 -21.99
CA ARG A 595 -7.33 -10.49 -20.91
C ARG A 595 -8.69 -10.06 -20.36
N PRO A 596 -9.77 -10.84 -20.55
CA PRO A 596 -11.12 -10.41 -20.20
C PRO A 596 -11.31 -10.28 -18.69
N LEU A 597 -10.46 -10.96 -17.90
CA LEU A 597 -10.46 -10.89 -16.45
C LEU A 597 -9.04 -11.05 -15.87
N VAL A 598 -8.51 -9.96 -15.30
CA VAL A 598 -7.32 -9.98 -14.46
C VAL A 598 -7.74 -9.71 -13.02
N ILE A 599 -7.33 -10.60 -12.11
CA ILE A 599 -7.68 -10.54 -10.70
C ILE A 599 -6.44 -10.09 -9.91
N PRO A 600 -6.45 -8.89 -9.31
CA PRO A 600 -5.41 -8.46 -8.37
C PRO A 600 -5.57 -9.18 -7.02
N PHE A 601 -4.44 -9.60 -6.44
CA PHE A 601 -4.37 -10.26 -5.14
C PHE A 601 -3.62 -9.39 -4.13
N ASN A 602 -4.07 -9.36 -2.88
CA ASN A 602 -3.43 -8.59 -1.80
C ASN A 602 -2.95 -9.44 -0.62
N ARG A 603 -3.26 -10.74 -0.62
CA ARG A 603 -2.83 -11.69 0.41
C ARG A 603 -2.59 -13.06 -0.24
N GLY A 604 -1.59 -13.77 0.27
CA GLY A 604 -1.34 -15.17 -0.06
C GLY A 604 -0.93 -15.93 1.18
N GLU A 605 -1.29 -17.21 1.25
CA GLU A 605 -0.98 -18.11 2.35
C GLU A 605 -0.98 -19.54 1.82
N ARG A 606 0.14 -20.26 1.99
CA ARG A 606 0.34 -21.61 1.46
C ARG A 606 0.08 -21.65 -0.06
N SER A 607 -0.96 -22.36 -0.50
CA SER A 607 -1.37 -22.51 -1.91
C SER A 607 -2.57 -21.64 -2.28
N ARG A 608 -2.91 -20.65 -1.45
CA ARG A 608 -4.08 -19.80 -1.60
C ARG A 608 -3.69 -18.34 -1.75
N VAL A 609 -4.50 -17.62 -2.50
CA VAL A 609 -4.42 -16.17 -2.67
C VAL A 609 -5.81 -15.54 -2.51
N TRP A 610 -5.86 -14.33 -1.96
CA TRP A 610 -7.09 -13.57 -1.78
C TRP A 610 -7.07 -12.32 -2.64
N ASP A 611 -8.17 -12.12 -3.36
CA ASP A 611 -8.34 -10.96 -4.22
C ASP A 611 -8.77 -9.71 -3.43
N LEU A 612 -8.90 -8.58 -4.13
CA LEU A 612 -9.31 -7.31 -3.50
C LEU A 612 -10.76 -7.29 -3.02
N ASP A 613 -11.56 -8.29 -3.37
CA ASP A 613 -12.92 -8.51 -2.91
C ASP A 613 -12.98 -9.46 -1.69
N GLY A 614 -11.83 -10.01 -1.28
CA GLY A 614 -11.71 -10.95 -0.17
C GLY A 614 -12.03 -12.40 -0.55
N ASN A 615 -12.20 -12.72 -1.83
CA ASN A 615 -12.43 -14.09 -2.25
C ASN A 615 -11.14 -14.88 -2.20
N GLU A 616 -11.24 -16.13 -1.75
CA GLU A 616 -10.15 -17.09 -1.74
C GLU A 616 -10.02 -17.80 -3.10
N HIS A 617 -8.78 -17.96 -3.57
CA HIS A 617 -8.45 -18.69 -4.80
C HIS A 617 -7.34 -19.70 -4.57
N LEU A 618 -7.43 -20.87 -5.21
CA LEU A 618 -6.34 -21.83 -5.36
C LEU A 618 -5.38 -21.38 -6.46
N ASP A 619 -4.12 -21.19 -6.10
CA ASP A 619 -3.06 -20.70 -7.00
C ASP A 619 -2.33 -21.85 -7.71
N LEU A 620 -2.88 -22.31 -8.84
CA LEU A 620 -2.19 -23.21 -9.78
C LEU A 620 -1.40 -22.43 -10.86
N PHE A 621 -1.37 -21.10 -10.76
CA PHE A 621 -0.61 -20.24 -11.65
C PHE A 621 0.83 -20.11 -11.15
N CYS A 622 1.01 -19.92 -9.84
CA CYS A 622 2.30 -19.83 -9.15
C CYS A 622 3.29 -18.91 -9.89
N LYS A 623 2.79 -17.76 -10.39
CA LYS A 623 3.55 -16.79 -11.21
C LYS A 623 4.32 -17.44 -12.36
N PHE A 624 3.61 -18.11 -13.28
CA PHE A 624 4.20 -18.89 -14.37
C PHE A 624 5.15 -20.01 -13.90
N GLY A 625 4.84 -20.61 -12.75
CA GLY A 625 5.66 -21.66 -12.14
C GLY A 625 6.94 -21.15 -11.47
N ALA A 626 7.04 -19.86 -11.13
CA ALA A 626 8.13 -19.33 -10.32
C ALA A 626 7.97 -19.67 -8.85
N LEU A 627 6.77 -19.49 -8.29
CA LEU A 627 6.50 -19.75 -6.88
C LEU A 627 6.54 -21.25 -6.60
N LEU A 628 7.66 -21.74 -6.06
CA LEU A 628 7.85 -23.13 -5.64
C LEU A 628 7.57 -23.28 -4.15
N VAL A 629 8.05 -22.36 -3.32
CA VAL A 629 8.02 -22.50 -1.85
C VAL A 629 6.66 -22.21 -1.21
N GLY A 630 5.68 -21.76 -2.02
CA GLY A 630 4.35 -21.34 -1.57
C GLY A 630 4.33 -19.93 -0.97
N HIS A 631 3.12 -19.42 -0.72
CA HIS A 631 2.92 -18.12 -0.09
C HIS A 631 3.11 -18.21 1.42
N HIS A 632 3.64 -17.14 2.03
CA HIS A 632 3.86 -17.06 3.48
C HIS A 632 4.60 -18.27 4.08
N ASN A 633 5.61 -18.77 3.37
CA ASN A 633 6.48 -19.81 3.91
C ASN A 633 7.41 -19.19 4.97
N GLU A 634 7.12 -19.43 6.25
CA GLU A 634 7.81 -18.81 7.38
C GLU A 634 9.32 -19.09 7.37
N ALA A 635 9.74 -20.33 7.10
CA ALA A 635 11.16 -20.70 7.06
C ALA A 635 11.91 -19.98 5.92
N TYR A 636 11.26 -19.85 4.76
CA TYR A 636 11.80 -19.12 3.63
C TYR A 636 11.90 -17.60 3.92
N ASN A 637 10.80 -17.01 4.40
CA ASN A 637 10.73 -15.57 4.69
C ASN A 637 11.69 -15.16 5.81
N SER A 638 11.80 -15.96 6.87
CA SER A 638 12.70 -15.68 8.00
C SER A 638 14.15 -15.61 7.55
N SER A 639 14.57 -16.52 6.66
CA SER A 639 15.92 -16.50 6.09
C SER A 639 16.16 -15.24 5.24
N LEU A 640 15.18 -14.84 4.41
CA LEU A 640 15.32 -13.60 3.63
C LEU A 640 15.39 -12.35 4.53
N ILE A 641 14.58 -12.29 5.59
CA ILE A 641 14.59 -11.17 6.55
C ILE A 641 15.93 -11.11 7.29
N GLU A 642 16.46 -12.27 7.71
CA GLU A 642 17.78 -12.36 8.35
C GLU A 642 18.86 -11.78 7.44
N TYR A 643 18.91 -12.19 6.17
CA TYR A 643 19.89 -11.67 5.21
C TYR A 643 19.67 -10.19 4.89
N MET A 644 18.41 -9.74 4.78
CA MET A 644 18.09 -8.33 4.58
C MET A 644 18.57 -7.45 5.74
N ASN A 645 18.53 -7.97 6.98
CA ASN A 645 19.06 -7.28 8.16
C ASN A 645 20.60 -7.34 8.25
N LYS A 646 21.24 -8.25 7.50
CA LYS A 646 22.69 -8.42 7.47
C LYS A 646 23.35 -7.56 6.40
N VAL A 647 22.99 -7.77 5.13
CA VAL A 647 23.51 -7.03 3.97
C VAL A 647 22.44 -6.95 2.88
N THR A 648 22.02 -5.73 2.52
CA THR A 648 20.94 -5.52 1.54
C THR A 648 21.42 -5.57 0.08
N SER A 649 22.51 -4.88 -0.26
CA SER A 649 23.06 -4.86 -1.62
C SER A 649 24.55 -4.49 -1.62
N VAL A 650 25.39 -5.39 -2.13
CA VAL A 650 26.84 -5.24 -2.29
C VAL A 650 27.29 -6.01 -3.52
N ASP A 651 28.51 -5.75 -4.00
CA ASP A 651 29.10 -6.46 -5.14
C ASP A 651 29.31 -7.95 -4.86
N THR A 652 29.80 -8.30 -3.67
CA THR A 652 30.04 -9.69 -3.24
C THR A 652 29.61 -9.91 -1.78
N CYS A 653 29.11 -11.10 -1.43
CA CYS A 653 28.78 -11.45 -0.05
C CYS A 653 29.24 -12.86 0.35
N ASP A 654 29.08 -13.19 1.63
CA ASP A 654 29.55 -14.45 2.22
C ASP A 654 28.73 -15.69 1.83
N LEU A 655 27.67 -15.53 1.03
CA LEU A 655 26.89 -16.63 0.46
C LEU A 655 27.38 -17.13 -0.90
N GLU A 656 28.24 -16.38 -1.59
CA GLU A 656 28.58 -16.68 -2.99
C GLU A 656 29.13 -18.09 -3.18
N VAL A 657 30.05 -18.49 -2.31
CA VAL A 657 30.71 -19.79 -2.36
C VAL A 657 29.69 -20.88 -2.04
N ASP A 658 28.98 -20.78 -0.92
CA ASP A 658 28.03 -21.80 -0.45
C ASP A 658 26.93 -22.08 -1.49
N VAL A 659 26.39 -21.04 -2.12
CA VAL A 659 25.35 -21.20 -3.14
C VAL A 659 25.94 -21.83 -4.41
N CYS A 660 27.14 -21.40 -4.84
CA CYS A 660 27.80 -22.01 -5.99
C CYS A 660 28.12 -23.49 -5.75
N GLU A 661 28.65 -23.84 -4.58
CA GLU A 661 28.94 -25.22 -4.19
C GLU A 661 27.66 -26.07 -4.13
N THR A 662 26.58 -25.51 -3.58
CA THR A 662 25.27 -26.17 -3.54
C THR A 662 24.75 -26.46 -4.95
N MET A 663 24.86 -25.51 -5.87
CA MET A 663 24.45 -25.71 -7.27
C MET A 663 25.33 -26.73 -8.00
N VAL A 664 26.66 -26.65 -7.83
CA VAL A 664 27.63 -27.61 -8.40
C VAL A 664 27.39 -29.03 -7.88
N LYS A 665 27.02 -29.18 -6.60
CA LYS A 665 26.69 -30.47 -5.99
C LYS A 665 25.50 -31.15 -6.66
N HIS A 666 24.46 -30.38 -7.03
CA HIS A 666 23.19 -30.94 -7.48
C HIS A 666 22.99 -30.98 -8.98
N ILE A 667 23.52 -29.99 -9.72
CA ILE A 667 23.25 -29.79 -11.14
C ILE A 667 24.34 -30.47 -11.98
N PRO A 668 24.02 -31.51 -12.78
CA PRO A 668 25.03 -32.33 -13.47
C PRO A 668 26.02 -31.57 -14.37
N CYS A 669 25.58 -30.55 -15.11
CA CYS A 669 26.46 -29.78 -15.99
C CYS A 669 27.27 -28.71 -15.25
N ALA A 670 26.96 -28.41 -14.00
CA ALA A 670 27.51 -27.27 -13.28
C ALA A 670 28.92 -27.58 -12.74
N GLU A 671 29.95 -27.20 -13.49
CA GLU A 671 31.32 -27.11 -12.97
C GLU A 671 31.63 -25.69 -12.46
N MET A 672 30.94 -24.69 -13.00
CA MET A 672 30.95 -23.29 -12.59
C MET A 672 29.56 -22.69 -12.75
N VAL A 673 29.25 -21.70 -11.92
CA VAL A 673 27.96 -21.00 -11.89
C VAL A 673 28.19 -19.49 -12.00
N ARG A 674 27.28 -18.79 -12.67
CA ARG A 674 27.23 -17.33 -12.67
C ARG A 674 25.78 -16.84 -12.59
N PHE A 675 25.50 -15.91 -11.68
CA PHE A 675 24.16 -15.40 -11.45
C PHE A 675 23.81 -14.22 -12.36
N CYS A 676 22.51 -14.10 -12.67
CA CYS A 676 21.87 -13.00 -13.41
C CYS A 676 20.53 -12.67 -12.76
N LEU A 677 19.83 -11.63 -13.21
CA LEU A 677 18.51 -11.27 -12.66
C LEU A 677 17.34 -12.00 -13.34
N SER A 678 17.42 -12.22 -14.64
CA SER A 678 16.31 -12.75 -15.44
C SER A 678 16.71 -13.91 -16.35
N GLY A 679 15.74 -14.78 -16.66
CA GLY A 679 15.95 -15.89 -17.59
C GLY A 679 16.35 -15.45 -18.99
N THR A 680 15.76 -14.37 -19.53
CA THR A 680 16.15 -13.80 -20.83
C THR A 680 17.64 -13.42 -20.84
N GLU A 681 18.11 -12.77 -19.77
CA GLU A 681 19.51 -12.39 -19.63
C GLU A 681 20.43 -13.60 -19.56
N ALA A 682 20.06 -14.63 -18.78
CA ALA A 682 20.82 -15.86 -18.69
C ALA A 682 20.97 -16.56 -20.05
N VAL A 683 19.87 -16.69 -20.81
CA VAL A 683 19.89 -17.29 -22.17
C VAL A 683 20.77 -16.48 -23.11
N GLN A 684 20.65 -15.14 -23.11
CA GLN A 684 21.43 -14.31 -24.01
C GLN A 684 22.92 -14.36 -23.72
N ASN A 685 23.31 -14.43 -22.44
CA ASN A 685 24.70 -14.58 -22.03
C ASN A 685 25.23 -16.00 -22.32
N ALA A 686 24.40 -17.04 -22.21
CA ALA A 686 24.76 -18.40 -22.61
C ALA A 686 25.03 -18.51 -24.13
N LEU A 687 24.21 -17.87 -24.96
CA LEU A 687 24.46 -17.75 -26.40
C LEU A 687 25.75 -17.00 -26.70
N ARG A 688 26.04 -15.91 -25.96
CA ARG A 688 27.31 -15.18 -26.10
C ARG A 688 28.51 -16.04 -25.76
N LEU A 689 28.45 -16.84 -24.69
CA LEU A 689 29.48 -17.81 -24.35
C LEU A 689 29.67 -18.84 -25.46
N ALA A 690 28.58 -19.41 -25.98
CA ALA A 690 28.65 -20.41 -27.05
C ALA A 690 29.31 -19.88 -28.33
N ARG A 691 29.00 -18.63 -28.72
CA ARG A 691 29.64 -17.96 -29.86
C ARG A 691 31.13 -17.74 -29.62
N ALA A 692 31.50 -17.25 -28.44
CA ALA A 692 32.90 -17.04 -28.09
C ALA A 692 33.69 -18.35 -27.99
N PHE A 693 33.05 -19.45 -27.58
CA PHE A 693 33.67 -20.76 -27.48
C PHE A 693 33.90 -21.40 -28.86
N THR A 694 32.90 -21.32 -29.74
CA THR A 694 32.92 -21.99 -31.05
C THR A 694 33.49 -21.15 -32.18
N GLY A 695 33.47 -19.82 -32.04
CA GLY A 695 33.79 -18.87 -33.11
C GLY A 695 32.68 -18.71 -34.16
N LYS A 696 31.49 -19.29 -33.91
CA LYS A 696 30.35 -19.34 -34.84
C LYS A 696 29.25 -18.37 -34.42
N ASN A 697 28.31 -18.05 -35.31
CA ASN A 697 27.32 -16.99 -35.04
C ASN A 697 25.87 -17.49 -34.82
N ARG A 698 25.39 -18.40 -35.67
CA ARG A 698 23.99 -18.84 -35.65
C ARG A 698 23.71 -19.81 -34.52
N PHE A 699 22.46 -19.94 -34.10
CA PHE A 699 22.04 -21.00 -33.16
C PHE A 699 20.74 -21.64 -33.62
N ILE A 700 20.52 -22.89 -33.23
CA ILE A 700 19.26 -23.61 -33.49
C ILE A 700 18.33 -23.43 -32.29
N ARG A 701 17.05 -23.16 -32.57
CA ARG A 701 15.93 -23.18 -31.62
C ARG A 701 14.73 -23.90 -32.23
N PHE A 702 13.72 -24.21 -31.42
CA PHE A 702 12.65 -25.12 -31.82
C PHE A 702 11.24 -24.54 -31.68
N HIS A 703 10.32 -25.03 -32.51
CA HIS A 703 8.90 -24.68 -32.43
C HIS A 703 8.30 -25.06 -31.06
N GLY A 704 7.45 -24.19 -30.52
CA GLY A 704 6.83 -24.36 -29.20
C GLY A 704 7.71 -23.97 -28.01
N HIS A 705 9.01 -23.75 -28.21
CA HIS A 705 9.91 -23.38 -27.12
C HIS A 705 9.89 -21.88 -26.85
N TYR A 706 9.98 -21.48 -25.58
CA TYR A 706 10.08 -20.07 -25.18
C TYR A 706 11.33 -19.81 -24.35
N HIS A 707 12.21 -18.96 -24.89
CA HIS A 707 13.55 -18.68 -24.37
C HIS A 707 13.74 -17.22 -23.93
N GLY A 708 12.64 -16.52 -23.63
CA GLY A 708 12.65 -15.10 -23.28
C GLY A 708 12.36 -14.16 -24.46
N ASN A 709 12.55 -12.87 -24.23
CA ASN A 709 12.11 -11.78 -25.11
C ASN A 709 13.26 -10.99 -25.76
N ALA A 710 14.47 -11.55 -25.83
CA ALA A 710 15.57 -10.90 -26.56
C ALA A 710 15.32 -10.91 -28.08
N ASP A 711 15.76 -9.86 -28.78
CA ASP A 711 15.47 -9.66 -30.21
C ASP A 711 15.90 -10.82 -31.12
N ASN A 712 17.05 -11.44 -30.84
CA ASN A 712 17.54 -12.60 -31.60
C ASN A 712 16.80 -13.91 -31.26
N ILE A 713 15.91 -13.91 -30.27
CA ILE A 713 15.24 -15.08 -29.71
C ILE A 713 13.72 -15.04 -29.94
N MET A 714 13.07 -13.91 -29.71
CA MET A 714 11.60 -13.79 -29.70
C MET A 714 11.04 -13.74 -31.12
N GLY A 715 10.01 -14.54 -31.44
CA GLY A 715 9.35 -14.61 -32.77
C GLY A 715 9.37 -16.02 -33.37
N TRP A 716 8.45 -16.37 -34.26
CA TRP A 716 8.37 -17.68 -34.93
C TRP A 716 7.83 -17.58 -36.38
N ARG A 717 7.62 -18.72 -37.05
CA ARG A 717 6.99 -18.84 -38.39
C ARG A 717 6.02 -20.03 -38.44
N LYS A 718 4.76 -19.83 -38.89
CA LYS A 718 3.74 -20.92 -39.00
C LYS A 718 3.97 -21.88 -40.16
N LYS A 719 4.70 -21.46 -41.19
CA LYS A 719 4.98 -22.29 -42.38
C LYS A 719 6.41 -22.07 -42.81
N GLN A 720 7.29 -23.02 -42.51
CA GLN A 720 8.72 -22.91 -42.77
C GLN A 720 9.15 -23.82 -43.92
N ASP A 721 10.03 -23.32 -44.77
CA ASP A 721 10.75 -24.15 -45.73
C ASP A 721 11.87 -24.88 -44.99
N LEU A 722 11.72 -26.18 -44.80
CA LEU A 722 12.71 -27.02 -44.11
C LEU A 722 14.00 -27.21 -44.93
N THR A 723 13.99 -26.85 -46.21
CA THR A 723 15.20 -26.87 -47.05
C THR A 723 16.11 -25.66 -46.77
N TYR A 724 15.57 -24.57 -46.24
CA TYR A 724 16.32 -23.41 -45.75
C TYR A 724 15.67 -22.87 -44.47
N PRO A 725 15.95 -23.48 -43.31
CA PRO A 725 15.19 -23.27 -42.07
C PRO A 725 15.58 -21.98 -41.33
N VAL A 726 15.86 -20.91 -42.09
CA VAL A 726 16.07 -19.58 -41.54
C VAL A 726 14.71 -18.93 -41.25
N PRO A 727 14.45 -18.50 -40.01
CA PRO A 727 13.22 -17.80 -39.67
C PRO A 727 13.19 -16.40 -40.29
N GLU A 728 12.12 -16.05 -40.98
CA GLU A 728 11.85 -14.71 -41.52
C GLU A 728 10.75 -14.04 -40.68
N GLN A 729 10.90 -12.75 -40.41
CA GLN A 729 9.82 -11.96 -39.81
C GLN A 729 8.64 -11.90 -40.79
N PHE A 730 7.44 -12.22 -40.32
CA PHE A 730 6.24 -12.19 -41.17
C PHE A 730 5.04 -11.63 -40.42
N LYS A 731 4.14 -10.99 -41.17
CA LYS A 731 2.91 -10.40 -40.66
C LYS A 731 1.95 -11.52 -40.22
N GLY A 732 1.63 -11.57 -38.92
CA GLY A 732 0.76 -12.60 -38.32
C GLY A 732 1.47 -13.57 -37.36
N ASP A 733 2.76 -13.36 -37.07
CA ASP A 733 3.45 -14.00 -35.95
C ASP A 733 2.88 -13.49 -34.61
N LEU A 734 2.30 -14.39 -33.79
CA LEU A 734 1.76 -14.07 -32.47
C LEU A 734 2.80 -13.54 -31.47
N LEU A 735 4.09 -13.78 -31.74
CA LEU A 735 5.24 -13.30 -30.97
C LEU A 735 6.02 -12.22 -31.74
N ASP A 736 5.45 -11.66 -32.80
CA ASP A 736 6.06 -10.52 -33.48
C ASP A 736 6.05 -9.30 -32.58
N THR A 737 7.07 -8.47 -32.74
CA THR A 737 7.12 -7.17 -32.07
C THR A 737 7.67 -6.13 -33.03
N LEU A 738 7.07 -4.95 -32.97
CA LEU A 738 7.66 -3.75 -33.58
C LEU A 738 8.93 -3.37 -32.80
N GLY A 739 9.88 -2.72 -33.49
CA GLY A 739 11.13 -2.25 -32.89
C GLY A 739 12.30 -3.26 -32.91
N ARG A 740 12.06 -4.52 -33.28
CA ARG A 740 13.12 -5.51 -33.52
C ARG A 740 13.85 -5.22 -34.82
N ASP A 741 15.18 -5.38 -34.83
CA ASP A 741 15.97 -5.33 -36.08
C ASP A 741 15.46 -6.41 -37.07
N PRO A 742 15.09 -6.04 -38.31
CA PRO A 742 14.47 -6.96 -39.26
C PRO A 742 15.31 -8.18 -39.64
N LYS A 743 16.65 -8.10 -39.52
CA LYS A 743 17.58 -9.15 -39.93
C LYS A 743 18.11 -9.98 -38.77
N VAL A 744 17.94 -9.51 -37.53
CA VAL A 744 18.56 -10.15 -36.36
C VAL A 744 18.21 -11.64 -36.23
N ILE A 745 16.96 -12.01 -36.53
CA ILE A 745 16.49 -13.39 -36.43
C ILE A 745 17.02 -14.25 -37.59
N THR A 746 17.00 -13.71 -38.82
CA THR A 746 17.49 -14.40 -40.03
C THR A 746 19.01 -14.62 -39.98
N ASP A 747 19.74 -13.67 -39.40
CA ASP A 747 21.20 -13.68 -39.37
C ASP A 747 21.75 -14.52 -38.22
N GLN A 748 20.97 -14.71 -37.16
CA GLN A 748 21.45 -15.31 -35.92
C GLN A 748 20.82 -16.64 -35.56
N SER A 749 19.74 -17.09 -36.19
CA SER A 749 19.10 -18.35 -35.78
C SER A 749 18.61 -19.23 -36.93
N PHE A 750 18.44 -20.51 -36.62
CA PHE A 750 17.61 -21.47 -37.36
C PHE A 750 16.44 -21.85 -36.46
N MET A 751 15.28 -22.11 -37.06
CA MET A 751 14.10 -22.62 -36.38
C MET A 751 13.76 -24.00 -36.93
N LEU A 752 13.56 -24.99 -36.07
CA LEU A 752 13.29 -26.38 -36.48
C LEU A 752 12.09 -26.98 -35.70
N PRO A 753 11.40 -27.99 -36.24
CA PRO A 753 10.50 -28.82 -35.44
C PRO A 753 11.29 -29.52 -34.32
N TRP A 754 10.71 -29.53 -33.13
CA TRP A 754 11.27 -30.28 -31.99
C TRP A 754 10.94 -31.77 -32.12
N ASN A 755 11.76 -32.63 -31.52
CA ASN A 755 11.64 -34.10 -31.60
C ASN A 755 11.82 -34.71 -33.01
N ASP A 756 12.27 -33.95 -34.01
CA ASP A 756 12.66 -34.48 -35.31
C ASP A 756 14.19 -34.50 -35.44
N ILE A 757 14.78 -35.65 -35.11
CA ILE A 757 16.24 -35.80 -35.12
C ILE A 757 16.83 -35.79 -36.53
N ASP A 758 16.07 -36.20 -37.55
CA ASP A 758 16.55 -36.28 -38.91
C ASP A 758 16.69 -34.87 -39.50
N ILE A 759 15.71 -33.99 -39.25
CA ILE A 759 15.78 -32.57 -39.62
C ILE A 759 16.91 -31.86 -38.89
N LEU A 760 17.07 -32.12 -37.58
CA LEU A 760 18.17 -31.54 -36.80
C LEU A 760 19.53 -31.99 -37.35
N THR A 761 19.68 -33.29 -37.63
CA THR A 761 20.91 -33.86 -38.20
C THR A 761 21.21 -33.22 -39.55
N ALA A 762 20.28 -33.24 -40.49
CA ALA A 762 20.46 -32.67 -41.82
C ALA A 762 20.84 -31.17 -41.77
N THR A 763 20.21 -30.40 -40.87
CA THR A 763 20.52 -28.98 -40.69
C THR A 763 21.92 -28.78 -40.13
N VAL A 764 22.31 -29.53 -39.09
CA VAL A 764 23.65 -29.43 -38.52
C VAL A 764 24.70 -29.86 -39.54
N GLU A 765 24.54 -30.98 -40.23
CA GLU A 765 25.51 -31.42 -41.22
C GLU A 765 25.73 -30.38 -42.32
N ARG A 766 24.66 -29.72 -42.76
CA ARG A 766 24.72 -28.66 -43.77
C ARG A 766 25.34 -27.36 -43.27
N TYR A 767 25.05 -26.93 -42.03
CA TYR A 767 25.40 -25.60 -41.52
C TYR A 767 26.31 -25.61 -40.29
N HIS A 768 26.96 -26.72 -39.95
CA HIS A 768 27.74 -26.87 -38.71
C HIS A 768 28.82 -25.80 -38.51
N ASN A 769 29.38 -25.25 -39.60
CA ASN A 769 30.38 -24.18 -39.56
C ASN A 769 29.80 -22.81 -39.15
N GLU A 770 28.48 -22.67 -39.15
CA GLU A 770 27.79 -21.44 -38.76
C GLU A 770 27.10 -21.55 -37.39
N ILE A 771 26.84 -22.77 -36.90
CA ILE A 771 26.04 -23.03 -35.70
C ILE A 771 26.90 -23.06 -34.44
N ALA A 772 26.76 -22.04 -33.59
CA ALA A 772 27.40 -21.95 -32.28
C ALA A 772 26.69 -22.79 -31.21
N ALA A 773 25.37 -22.87 -31.26
CA ALA A 773 24.59 -23.55 -30.23
C ALA A 773 23.33 -24.24 -30.75
N VAL A 774 22.90 -25.28 -30.03
CA VAL A 774 21.53 -25.79 -30.05
C VAL A 774 20.91 -25.43 -28.71
N LEU A 775 19.86 -24.60 -28.74
CA LEU A 775 19.15 -24.10 -27.57
C LEU A 775 17.77 -24.76 -27.49
N MET A 776 17.45 -25.40 -26.37
CA MET A 776 16.14 -26.06 -26.19
C MET A 776 15.70 -26.12 -24.74
N GLU A 777 14.39 -26.16 -24.51
CA GLU A 777 13.83 -26.72 -23.27
C GLU A 777 14.01 -28.24 -23.35
N PRO A 778 14.64 -28.90 -22.37
CA PRO A 778 14.85 -30.36 -22.41
C PRO A 778 13.53 -31.14 -22.25
N LEU A 779 12.52 -30.51 -21.64
CA LEU A 779 11.13 -30.92 -21.66
C LEU A 779 10.31 -29.66 -21.99
N CYS A 780 9.59 -29.68 -23.11
CA CYS A 780 8.91 -28.49 -23.63
C CYS A 780 7.62 -28.21 -22.86
N ILE A 781 7.72 -27.48 -21.74
CA ILE A 781 6.56 -27.08 -20.93
C ILE A 781 5.77 -25.99 -21.65
N ASN A 782 6.45 -25.00 -22.25
CA ASN A 782 5.77 -23.92 -22.95
C ASN A 782 5.02 -24.39 -24.20
N GLY A 783 5.50 -25.44 -24.87
CA GLY A 783 4.90 -26.01 -26.08
C GLY A 783 3.81 -27.05 -25.84
N GLY A 784 3.47 -27.35 -24.57
CA GLY A 784 2.35 -28.23 -24.24
C GLY A 784 2.66 -29.36 -23.26
N GLY A 785 3.78 -29.32 -22.53
CA GLY A 785 4.16 -30.41 -21.64
C GLY A 785 4.59 -31.65 -22.41
N ILE A 786 5.39 -31.45 -23.46
CA ILE A 786 5.83 -32.49 -24.39
C ILE A 786 7.16 -33.05 -23.91
N PHE A 787 7.26 -34.37 -23.80
CA PHE A 787 8.49 -35.08 -23.48
C PHE A 787 9.38 -35.24 -24.73
N PRO A 788 10.71 -35.32 -24.58
CA PRO A 788 11.57 -35.70 -25.69
C PRO A 788 11.22 -37.12 -26.14
N VAL A 789 11.22 -37.37 -27.45
CA VAL A 789 11.12 -38.74 -27.95
C VAL A 789 12.38 -39.52 -27.60
N GLU A 790 12.25 -40.83 -27.41
CA GLU A 790 13.35 -41.68 -26.97
C GLU A 790 14.60 -41.52 -27.85
N GLY A 791 15.76 -41.29 -27.22
CA GLY A 791 17.03 -41.11 -27.90
C GLY A 791 17.26 -39.73 -28.54
N TYR A 792 16.28 -38.82 -28.54
CA TYR A 792 16.41 -37.51 -29.20
C TYR A 792 17.49 -36.64 -28.54
N LEU A 793 17.50 -36.56 -27.21
CA LEU A 793 18.45 -35.71 -26.47
C LEU A 793 19.87 -36.28 -26.55
N GLU A 794 20.03 -37.59 -26.46
CA GLU A 794 21.30 -38.31 -26.59
C GLU A 794 21.91 -38.09 -27.97
N LYS A 795 21.11 -38.27 -29.03
CA LYS A 795 21.55 -38.03 -30.41
C LYS A 795 21.88 -36.55 -30.64
N THR A 796 21.09 -35.64 -30.07
CA THR A 796 21.36 -34.20 -30.14
C THR A 796 22.68 -33.84 -29.47
N LYS A 797 22.95 -34.41 -28.29
CA LYS A 797 24.22 -34.22 -27.58
C LYS A 797 25.40 -34.74 -28.41
N ALA A 798 25.30 -35.97 -28.91
CA ALA A 798 26.35 -36.56 -29.75
C ALA A 798 26.62 -35.73 -31.02
N LEU A 799 25.57 -35.18 -31.63
CA LEU A 799 25.67 -34.29 -32.79
C LEU A 799 26.38 -32.98 -32.42
N CYS A 800 26.04 -32.39 -31.28
CA CYS A 800 26.70 -31.18 -30.79
C CYS A 800 28.19 -31.40 -30.53
N GLU A 801 28.54 -32.52 -29.89
CA GLU A 801 29.93 -32.89 -29.60
C GLU A 801 30.73 -33.14 -30.89
N LYS A 802 30.16 -33.87 -31.87
CA LYS A 802 30.78 -34.17 -33.16
C LYS A 802 31.17 -32.91 -33.93
N TYR A 803 30.33 -31.89 -33.92
CA TYR A 803 30.47 -30.70 -34.77
C TYR A 803 30.97 -29.44 -34.03
N ASN A 804 31.43 -29.56 -32.79
CA ASN A 804 31.82 -28.44 -31.93
C ASN A 804 30.72 -27.37 -31.85
N ILE A 805 29.57 -27.77 -31.31
CA ILE A 805 28.38 -26.94 -31.08
C ILE A 805 28.03 -27.04 -29.60
N VAL A 806 27.68 -25.91 -28.97
CA VAL A 806 27.29 -25.89 -27.56
C VAL A 806 25.82 -26.30 -27.42
N LEU A 807 25.57 -27.34 -26.62
CA LEU A 807 24.22 -27.73 -26.25
C LEU A 807 23.80 -26.93 -25.02
N ILE A 808 22.75 -26.13 -25.16
CA ILE A 808 22.21 -25.29 -24.08
C ILE A 808 20.82 -25.80 -23.72
N PHE A 809 20.66 -26.25 -22.48
CA PHE A 809 19.32 -26.49 -21.93
C PHE A 809 18.79 -25.24 -21.24
N ASP A 810 17.66 -24.75 -21.74
CA ASP A 810 16.85 -23.77 -21.03
C ASP A 810 16.05 -24.50 -19.95
N GLU A 811 16.56 -24.42 -18.73
CA GLU A 811 15.94 -24.97 -17.53
C GLU A 811 15.31 -23.88 -16.66
N ILE A 812 14.92 -22.74 -17.24
CA ILE A 812 14.24 -21.66 -16.52
C ILE A 812 12.94 -22.18 -15.89
N ILE A 813 12.20 -23.07 -16.57
CA ILE A 813 11.05 -23.77 -15.97
C ILE A 813 11.48 -25.09 -15.34
N THR A 814 12.26 -25.91 -16.08
CA THR A 814 12.46 -27.32 -15.74
C THR A 814 13.51 -27.60 -14.68
N GLY A 815 14.27 -26.59 -14.23
CA GLY A 815 15.36 -26.75 -13.26
C GLY A 815 14.85 -27.19 -11.89
N VAL A 816 15.01 -26.34 -10.87
CA VAL A 816 14.63 -26.66 -9.48
C VAL A 816 13.15 -27.05 -9.33
N ARG A 817 12.28 -26.74 -10.31
CA ARG A 817 10.87 -27.16 -10.29
C ARG A 817 10.67 -28.67 -10.46
N LEU A 818 11.51 -29.36 -11.24
CA LEU A 818 11.39 -30.81 -11.43
C LEU A 818 12.22 -31.59 -10.40
N GLY A 819 13.29 -30.99 -9.90
CA GLY A 819 14.21 -31.58 -8.93
C GLY A 819 15.45 -30.71 -8.75
N LEU A 820 16.21 -30.89 -7.67
CA LEU A 820 17.45 -30.13 -7.43
C LEU A 820 18.48 -30.24 -8.58
N GLY A 821 18.50 -31.37 -9.30
CA GLY A 821 19.36 -31.57 -10.46
C GLY A 821 18.73 -31.22 -11.82
N GLY A 822 17.54 -30.64 -11.84
CA GLY A 822 16.81 -30.28 -13.06
C GLY A 822 16.37 -31.45 -13.93
N ALA A 823 15.84 -31.14 -15.11
CA ALA A 823 15.46 -32.10 -16.13
C ALA A 823 16.65 -32.91 -16.64
N GLN A 824 17.85 -32.33 -16.73
CA GLN A 824 19.04 -33.05 -17.17
C GLN A 824 19.33 -34.28 -16.31
N LYS A 825 19.08 -34.24 -15.00
CA LYS A 825 19.23 -35.39 -14.10
C LYS A 825 18.12 -36.42 -14.31
N ILE A 826 16.89 -35.97 -14.53
CA ILE A 826 15.71 -36.82 -14.72
C ILE A 826 15.77 -37.55 -16.07
N LEU A 827 16.22 -36.85 -17.12
CA LEU A 827 16.29 -37.35 -18.49
C LEU A 827 17.64 -38.02 -18.81
N GLY A 828 18.61 -37.97 -17.90
CA GLY A 828 19.90 -38.64 -18.05
C GLY A 828 20.85 -38.03 -19.09
N VAL A 829 20.58 -36.81 -19.58
CA VAL A 829 21.41 -36.13 -20.59
C VAL A 829 21.93 -34.80 -20.04
N THR A 830 23.25 -34.70 -19.88
CA THR A 830 23.92 -33.48 -19.40
C THR A 830 24.29 -32.53 -20.55
N PRO A 831 23.79 -31.28 -20.59
CA PRO A 831 24.16 -30.31 -21.62
C PRO A 831 25.55 -29.70 -21.38
N HIS A 832 26.02 -28.88 -22.32
CA HIS A 832 27.28 -28.13 -22.16
C HIS A 832 27.11 -26.92 -21.23
N LEU A 833 25.98 -26.22 -21.39
CA LEU A 833 25.51 -25.13 -20.53
C LEU A 833 24.03 -25.35 -20.20
N ALA A 834 23.58 -24.83 -19.06
CA ALA A 834 22.18 -24.73 -18.73
C ALA A 834 21.86 -23.37 -18.08
N THR A 835 20.65 -22.89 -18.29
CA THR A 835 20.14 -21.65 -17.69
C THR A 835 19.03 -21.94 -16.70
N PHE A 836 19.07 -21.29 -15.54
CA PHE A 836 18.15 -21.50 -14.42
C PHE A 836 17.52 -20.18 -13.98
N GLY A 837 16.31 -20.23 -13.42
CA GLY A 837 15.59 -19.06 -12.94
C GLY A 837 14.30 -19.50 -12.25
N LYS A 838 13.30 -18.62 -12.16
CA LYS A 838 11.97 -18.93 -11.60
C LYS A 838 12.07 -19.65 -10.25
N ALA A 839 11.81 -20.96 -10.23
CA ALA A 839 11.88 -21.82 -9.06
C ALA A 839 13.26 -21.84 -8.38
N LEU A 840 14.33 -21.46 -9.08
CA LEU A 840 15.68 -21.32 -8.52
C LEU A 840 15.71 -20.48 -7.24
N GLY A 841 15.02 -19.33 -7.26
CA GLY A 841 14.91 -18.43 -6.10
C GLY A 841 13.61 -18.61 -5.33
N GLY A 842 12.99 -19.80 -5.37
CA GLY A 842 11.74 -20.11 -4.66
C GLY A 842 10.48 -19.38 -5.16
N GLY A 843 10.65 -18.34 -5.98
CA GLY A 843 9.62 -17.55 -6.65
C GLY A 843 9.28 -16.20 -6.00
N ALA A 844 9.94 -15.84 -4.90
CA ALA A 844 9.76 -14.54 -4.25
C ALA A 844 10.80 -13.49 -4.70
N MET A 845 12.02 -13.91 -5.04
CA MET A 845 13.13 -13.02 -5.41
C MET A 845 13.53 -13.21 -6.89
N PRO A 846 13.79 -12.13 -7.65
CA PRO A 846 14.27 -12.24 -9.02
C PRO A 846 15.72 -12.70 -9.05
N ILE A 847 15.96 -13.95 -9.45
CA ILE A 847 17.30 -14.46 -9.69
C ILE A 847 17.29 -15.55 -10.77
N SER A 848 18.38 -15.63 -11.50
CA SER A 848 18.67 -16.63 -12.52
C SER A 848 20.15 -16.98 -12.49
N ALA A 849 20.53 -18.04 -13.20
CA ALA A 849 21.91 -18.47 -13.28
C ALA A 849 22.23 -19.13 -14.61
N ILE A 850 23.50 -19.07 -14.99
CA ILE A 850 24.11 -19.88 -16.04
C ILE A 850 25.05 -20.85 -15.33
N ALA A 851 24.88 -22.14 -15.57
CA ALA A 851 25.79 -23.16 -15.07
C ALA A 851 26.29 -24.02 -16.23
N GLY A 852 27.52 -24.52 -16.14
CA GLY A 852 28.05 -25.33 -17.22
C GLY A 852 29.51 -25.70 -17.05
N ARG A 853 30.06 -26.27 -18.13
CA ARG A 853 31.47 -26.69 -18.19
C ARG A 853 32.43 -25.52 -17.97
N ARG A 854 33.50 -25.80 -17.24
CA ARG A 854 34.53 -24.84 -16.85
C ARG A 854 35.27 -24.23 -18.03
N ASP A 855 35.51 -24.99 -19.10
CA ASP A 855 36.21 -24.49 -20.29
C ASP A 855 35.42 -23.39 -21.03
N ILE A 856 34.10 -23.52 -21.09
CA ILE A 856 33.20 -22.50 -21.64
C ILE A 856 33.06 -21.32 -20.65
N MET A 857 32.77 -21.61 -19.37
CA MET A 857 32.52 -20.56 -18.36
C MET A 857 33.76 -19.69 -18.09
N ASN A 858 34.97 -20.23 -18.22
CA ASN A 858 36.23 -19.47 -18.11
C ASN A 858 36.43 -18.41 -19.20
N LEU A 859 35.59 -18.34 -20.24
CA LEU A 859 35.64 -17.23 -21.19
C LEU A 859 35.31 -15.88 -20.53
N TYR A 860 34.60 -15.90 -19.40
CA TYR A 860 34.38 -14.71 -18.59
C TYR A 860 35.64 -14.15 -17.91
N THR A 861 36.63 -14.98 -17.58
CA THR A 861 37.81 -14.57 -16.78
C THR A 861 38.93 -14.01 -17.64
N ARG A 862 38.89 -14.22 -18.96
CA ARG A 862 39.97 -13.83 -19.89
C ARG A 862 39.68 -12.58 -20.72
N GLY A 863 38.73 -11.75 -20.29
CA GLY A 863 38.29 -10.57 -21.06
C GLY A 863 37.67 -10.90 -22.43
N LYS A 864 37.36 -12.18 -22.70
CA LYS A 864 36.82 -12.63 -23.98
C LYS A 864 35.30 -12.42 -24.07
N VAL A 865 34.61 -12.59 -22.95
CA VAL A 865 33.16 -12.37 -22.84
C VAL A 865 32.89 -11.47 -21.63
N ILE A 866 32.14 -10.40 -21.86
CA ILE A 866 31.71 -9.48 -20.79
C ILE A 866 30.28 -9.83 -20.40
N HIS A 867 30.06 -9.96 -19.09
CA HIS A 867 28.74 -10.02 -18.48
C HIS A 867 28.73 -9.04 -17.31
N ALA A 868 28.09 -7.89 -17.54
CA ALA A 868 27.94 -6.81 -16.59
C ALA A 868 26.46 -6.67 -16.22
N GLY A 869 26.17 -6.48 -14.93
CA GLY A 869 24.83 -6.26 -14.40
C GLY A 869 24.90 -5.89 -12.92
N THR A 870 24.26 -4.78 -12.54
CA THR A 870 24.40 -4.18 -11.19
C THR A 870 23.95 -5.09 -10.05
N PHE A 871 22.95 -5.94 -10.28
CA PHE A 871 22.41 -6.85 -9.26
C PHE A 871 22.76 -8.32 -9.54
N ASN A 872 23.75 -8.60 -10.38
CA ASN A 872 24.20 -9.96 -10.60
C ASN A 872 24.80 -10.50 -9.30
N GLY A 873 24.28 -11.64 -8.81
CA GLY A 873 24.77 -12.23 -7.57
C GLY A 873 24.40 -11.44 -6.30
N TYR A 874 23.39 -10.57 -6.33
CA TYR A 874 23.04 -9.77 -5.15
C TYR A 874 22.62 -10.65 -3.94
N PRO A 875 22.92 -10.22 -2.69
CA PRO A 875 22.84 -11.08 -1.51
C PRO A 875 21.47 -11.73 -1.25
N LEU A 876 20.40 -10.97 -1.40
CA LEU A 876 19.05 -11.46 -1.11
C LEU A 876 18.56 -12.48 -2.17
N GLY A 877 19.07 -12.38 -3.41
CA GLY A 877 18.86 -13.39 -4.43
C GLY A 877 19.61 -14.68 -4.11
N LEU A 878 20.87 -14.58 -3.67
CA LEU A 878 21.66 -15.74 -3.24
C LEU A 878 21.03 -16.45 -2.04
N ALA A 879 20.55 -15.69 -1.05
CA ALA A 879 19.84 -16.22 0.10
C ALA A 879 18.56 -16.99 -0.32
N ALA A 880 17.82 -16.46 -1.29
CA ALA A 880 16.65 -17.14 -1.86
C ALA A 880 17.01 -18.50 -2.49
N VAL A 881 18.13 -18.57 -3.22
CA VAL A 881 18.62 -19.83 -3.80
C VAL A 881 19.03 -20.79 -2.69
N GLN A 882 19.90 -20.37 -1.77
CA GLN A 882 20.38 -21.21 -0.67
C GLN A 882 19.21 -21.82 0.12
N THR A 883 18.24 -20.99 0.46
CA THR A 883 17.09 -21.41 1.27
C THR A 883 16.14 -22.30 0.49
N THR A 884 15.96 -22.07 -0.81
CA THR A 884 15.17 -22.98 -1.65
C THR A 884 15.79 -24.37 -1.70
N PHE A 885 17.10 -24.46 -1.95
CA PHE A 885 17.82 -25.73 -1.95
C PHE A 885 17.74 -26.42 -0.59
N ARG A 886 18.02 -25.68 0.49
CA ARG A 886 17.96 -26.19 1.86
C ARG A 886 16.59 -26.78 2.21
N LEU A 887 15.50 -26.07 1.92
CA LEU A 887 14.14 -26.55 2.21
C LEU A 887 13.82 -27.88 1.50
N ILE A 888 14.33 -28.05 0.27
CA ILE A 888 14.12 -29.26 -0.52
C ILE A 888 15.03 -30.40 -0.04
N GLU A 889 16.28 -30.09 0.35
CA GLU A 889 17.20 -31.07 0.95
C GLU A 889 16.70 -31.60 2.30
N GLU A 890 16.13 -30.72 3.12
CA GLU A 890 15.54 -31.07 4.43
C GLU A 890 14.26 -31.90 4.30
N ASP A 891 13.60 -31.87 3.13
CA ASP A 891 12.36 -32.59 2.86
C ASP A 891 12.40 -33.33 1.51
N PRO A 892 13.15 -34.45 1.41
CA PRO A 892 13.32 -35.17 0.15
C PRO A 892 12.01 -35.70 -0.46
N GLY A 893 10.96 -35.87 0.36
CA GLY A 893 9.63 -36.35 -0.08
C GLY A 893 8.74 -35.25 -0.66
N CYS A 894 9.18 -33.98 -0.67
CA CYS A 894 8.34 -32.86 -1.09
C CYS A 894 7.82 -32.98 -2.53
N TYR A 895 8.67 -33.38 -3.48
CA TYR A 895 8.27 -33.52 -4.89
C TYR A 895 7.26 -34.65 -5.11
N GLU A 896 7.38 -35.75 -4.36
CA GLU A 896 6.44 -36.87 -4.46
C GLU A 896 5.06 -36.46 -3.95
N ARG A 897 5.00 -35.84 -2.76
CA ARG A 897 3.73 -35.34 -2.19
C ARG A 897 3.09 -34.28 -3.07
N MET A 898 3.90 -33.34 -3.59
CA MET A 898 3.45 -32.32 -4.53
C MET A 898 2.89 -32.97 -5.80
N GLY A 899 3.56 -34.01 -6.31
CA GLY A 899 3.10 -34.80 -7.45
C GLY A 899 1.82 -35.58 -7.18
N ASP A 900 1.64 -36.14 -5.98
CA ASP A 900 0.42 -36.85 -5.59
C ASP A 900 -0.80 -35.94 -5.56
N VAL A 901 -0.67 -34.76 -4.95
CA VAL A 901 -1.74 -33.76 -4.94
C VAL A 901 -2.11 -33.36 -6.37
N MET A 902 -1.12 -33.11 -7.23
CA MET A 902 -1.39 -32.74 -8.62
C MET A 902 -1.97 -33.87 -9.47
N ARG A 903 -1.59 -35.13 -9.22
CA ARG A 903 -2.24 -36.29 -9.84
C ARG A 903 -3.72 -36.34 -9.47
N GLN A 904 -4.05 -36.12 -8.20
CA GLN A 904 -5.44 -36.10 -7.75
C GLN A 904 -6.23 -34.93 -8.36
N ILE A 905 -5.69 -33.71 -8.34
CA ILE A 905 -6.29 -32.55 -9.01
C ILE A 905 -6.52 -32.82 -10.50
N SER A 906 -5.55 -33.43 -11.18
CA SER A 906 -5.67 -33.77 -12.61
C SER A 906 -6.78 -34.79 -12.86
N ASN A 907 -6.87 -35.84 -12.03
CA ASN A 907 -7.93 -36.83 -12.14
C ASN A 907 -9.33 -36.21 -11.91
N VAL A 908 -9.45 -35.32 -10.94
CA VAL A 908 -10.69 -34.57 -10.69
C VAL A 908 -11.02 -33.66 -11.88
N PHE A 909 -10.03 -33.00 -12.46
CA PHE A 909 -10.22 -32.11 -13.61
C PHE A 909 -10.72 -32.86 -14.85
N VAL A 910 -10.12 -34.02 -15.15
CA VAL A 910 -10.57 -34.90 -16.24
C VAL A 910 -12.00 -35.37 -16.02
N LYS A 911 -12.35 -35.83 -14.80
CA LYS A 911 -13.73 -36.21 -14.47
C LYS A 911 -14.74 -35.07 -14.64
N ALA A 912 -14.36 -33.85 -14.25
CA ALA A 912 -15.21 -32.68 -14.43
C ALA A 912 -15.43 -32.33 -15.90
N ALA A 913 -14.43 -32.57 -16.76
CA ALA A 913 -14.55 -32.42 -18.21
C ALA A 913 -15.45 -33.50 -18.83
N GLU A 914 -15.27 -34.77 -18.42
CA GLU A 914 -16.10 -35.90 -18.84
C GLU A 914 -17.58 -35.68 -18.49
N ALA A 915 -17.87 -35.14 -17.31
CA ALA A 915 -19.24 -34.84 -16.86
C ALA A 915 -19.99 -33.84 -17.75
N VAL A 916 -19.28 -33.08 -18.60
CA VAL A 916 -19.86 -32.08 -19.52
C VAL A 916 -19.53 -32.41 -20.99
N ASP A 917 -19.18 -33.66 -21.27
CA ASP A 917 -18.81 -34.19 -22.59
C ASP A 917 -17.71 -33.38 -23.29
N LEU A 918 -16.77 -32.81 -22.52
CA LEU A 918 -15.64 -32.06 -23.04
C LEU A 918 -14.38 -32.93 -22.98
N PRO A 919 -13.70 -33.20 -24.10
CA PRO A 919 -12.46 -33.94 -24.07
C PRO A 919 -11.36 -33.11 -23.40
N LEU A 920 -10.61 -33.70 -22.47
CA LEU A 920 -9.51 -33.05 -21.77
C LEU A 920 -8.41 -34.05 -21.44
N VAL A 921 -7.17 -33.76 -21.83
CA VAL A 921 -5.98 -34.48 -21.39
C VAL A 921 -5.12 -33.58 -20.51
N VAL A 922 -4.49 -34.14 -19.49
CA VAL A 922 -3.47 -33.45 -18.68
C VAL A 922 -2.16 -34.21 -18.81
N GLN A 923 -1.09 -33.53 -19.24
CA GLN A 923 0.22 -34.14 -19.52
C GLN A 923 1.37 -33.30 -18.97
N GLY A 924 2.59 -33.86 -19.00
CA GLY A 924 3.80 -33.24 -18.46
C GLY A 924 4.26 -33.90 -17.16
N MET A 925 5.18 -33.23 -16.46
CA MET A 925 5.63 -33.69 -15.15
C MET A 925 4.63 -33.27 -14.08
N PRO A 926 4.39 -34.06 -13.01
CA PRO A 926 3.46 -33.69 -11.94
C PRO A 926 3.74 -32.32 -11.28
N THR A 927 4.96 -31.80 -11.41
CA THR A 927 5.39 -30.51 -10.87
C THR A 927 5.30 -29.35 -11.89
N ALA A 928 4.92 -29.64 -13.13
CA ALA A 928 4.64 -28.70 -14.21
C ALA A 928 3.76 -29.38 -15.27
N LEU A 929 2.44 -29.33 -15.06
CA LEU A 929 1.45 -29.97 -15.92
C LEU A 929 0.86 -28.99 -16.92
N VAL A 930 0.33 -29.51 -18.02
CA VAL A 930 -0.40 -28.77 -19.04
C VAL A 930 -1.66 -29.54 -19.40
N TYR A 931 -2.80 -28.86 -19.45
CA TYR A 931 -4.04 -29.45 -19.92
C TYR A 931 -4.33 -29.03 -21.36
N HIS A 932 -5.01 -29.90 -22.12
CA HIS A 932 -5.43 -29.64 -23.49
C HIS A 932 -6.84 -30.19 -23.69
N SER A 933 -7.75 -29.35 -24.17
CA SER A 933 -9.15 -29.70 -24.45
C SER A 933 -9.33 -30.56 -25.72
N GLN A 934 -8.71 -31.74 -25.73
CA GLN A 934 -8.76 -32.74 -26.79
C GLN A 934 -8.61 -34.16 -26.24
N ASN A 935 -8.81 -35.17 -27.09
CA ASN A 935 -8.85 -36.59 -26.69
C ASN A 935 -7.46 -37.24 -26.57
N THR A 936 -6.44 -36.66 -27.19
CA THR A 936 -5.10 -37.28 -27.29
C THR A 936 -4.02 -36.32 -26.80
N PRO A 937 -2.94 -36.81 -26.17
CA PRO A 937 -1.80 -35.99 -25.82
C PRO A 937 -1.22 -35.24 -27.02
N VAL A 938 -0.74 -34.01 -26.77
CA VAL A 938 0.03 -33.23 -27.73
C VAL A 938 1.44 -33.81 -27.82
N THR A 939 1.87 -34.21 -29.02
CA THR A 939 3.21 -34.76 -29.29
C THR A 939 4.12 -33.78 -30.04
N SER A 940 3.56 -32.70 -30.61
CA SER A 940 4.31 -31.60 -31.22
C SER A 940 3.57 -30.28 -31.01
N SER A 941 4.28 -29.15 -31.07
CA SER A 941 3.67 -27.83 -30.85
C SER A 941 2.54 -27.49 -31.83
N GLU A 942 2.58 -28.05 -33.04
CA GLU A 942 1.55 -27.92 -34.07
C GLU A 942 0.26 -28.67 -33.71
N GLY A 943 0.37 -29.73 -32.90
CA GLY A 943 -0.78 -30.47 -32.37
C GLY A 943 -1.64 -29.64 -31.41
N TYR A 944 -1.10 -28.56 -30.85
CA TYR A 944 -1.87 -27.60 -30.05
C TYR A 944 -2.60 -26.59 -30.96
N SER A 945 -3.65 -27.09 -31.63
CA SER A 945 -4.41 -26.32 -32.62
C SER A 945 -5.06 -25.07 -32.03
N ASP A 946 -5.35 -24.09 -32.89
CA ASP A 946 -5.97 -22.83 -32.49
C ASP A 946 -7.32 -23.07 -31.78
N LYS A 947 -8.11 -24.06 -32.23
CA LYS A 947 -9.36 -24.48 -31.58
C LYS A 947 -9.14 -24.92 -30.13
N VAL A 948 -8.15 -25.79 -29.89
CA VAL A 948 -7.85 -26.31 -28.54
C VAL A 948 -7.34 -25.17 -27.65
N LYS A 949 -6.47 -24.30 -28.17
CA LYS A 949 -6.02 -23.09 -27.45
C LYS A 949 -7.18 -22.20 -27.01
N PHE A 950 -8.14 -21.95 -27.89
CA PHE A 950 -9.33 -21.15 -27.55
C PHE A 950 -10.20 -21.81 -26.48
N CYS A 951 -10.48 -23.10 -26.60
CA CYS A 951 -11.22 -23.85 -25.59
C CYS A 951 -10.52 -23.78 -24.23
N ASP A 952 -9.21 -23.98 -24.18
CA ASP A 952 -8.46 -23.91 -22.92
C ASP A 952 -8.45 -22.51 -22.31
N ILE A 953 -8.34 -21.46 -23.14
CA ILE A 953 -8.47 -20.07 -22.68
C ILE A 953 -9.83 -19.85 -22.03
N ILE A 954 -10.91 -20.36 -22.61
CA ILE A 954 -12.26 -20.27 -22.02
C ILE A 954 -12.30 -20.97 -20.67
N ILE A 955 -11.81 -22.22 -20.58
CA ILE A 955 -11.73 -22.96 -19.31
C ILE A 955 -10.98 -22.14 -18.26
N ARG A 956 -9.77 -21.66 -18.59
CA ARG A 956 -8.96 -20.81 -17.71
C ARG A 956 -9.73 -19.59 -17.21
N GLU A 957 -10.31 -18.80 -18.11
CA GLU A 957 -10.96 -17.53 -17.75
C GLU A 957 -12.25 -17.74 -16.95
N ILE A 958 -12.97 -18.83 -17.21
CA ILE A 958 -14.15 -19.20 -16.41
C ILE A 958 -13.74 -19.69 -15.03
N SER A 959 -12.75 -20.59 -14.92
CA SER A 959 -12.25 -21.12 -13.64
C SER A 959 -11.82 -20.03 -12.65
N LYS A 960 -11.26 -18.90 -13.13
CA LYS A 960 -10.95 -17.74 -12.27
C LYS A 960 -12.15 -17.22 -11.49
N ARG A 961 -13.36 -17.30 -12.07
CA ARG A 961 -14.62 -16.83 -11.46
C ARG A 961 -15.13 -17.78 -10.37
N TYR A 962 -14.54 -18.96 -10.27
CA TYR A 962 -14.82 -19.98 -9.27
C TYR A 962 -13.65 -20.16 -8.29
N GLY A 963 -12.66 -19.25 -8.28
CA GLY A 963 -11.57 -19.34 -7.33
C GLY A 963 -10.39 -20.21 -7.78
N ILE A 964 -10.27 -20.58 -9.05
CA ILE A 964 -9.17 -21.44 -9.53
C ILE A 964 -8.30 -20.65 -10.52
N GLN A 965 -7.03 -20.45 -10.17
CA GLN A 965 -6.09 -19.70 -10.98
C GLN A 965 -5.19 -20.65 -11.77
N PHE A 966 -5.48 -20.85 -13.05
CA PHE A 966 -4.56 -21.52 -13.98
C PHE A 966 -3.60 -20.54 -14.64
N SER A 967 -2.43 -21.05 -15.03
CA SER A 967 -1.46 -20.27 -15.81
C SER A 967 -1.91 -20.09 -17.27
N PRO A 968 -1.53 -18.98 -17.94
CA PRO A 968 -1.66 -18.87 -19.40
C PRO A 968 -0.97 -20.03 -20.12
N LEU A 969 -1.48 -20.38 -21.32
CA LEU A 969 -1.10 -21.58 -22.08
C LEU A 969 -1.41 -22.89 -21.32
N SER A 970 -2.51 -22.90 -20.55
CA SER A 970 -3.08 -24.12 -19.93
C SER A 970 -2.18 -24.84 -18.93
N ARG A 971 -1.27 -24.12 -18.25
CA ARG A 971 -0.32 -24.74 -17.33
C ARG A 971 -0.85 -24.75 -15.90
N MET A 972 -0.49 -25.81 -15.19
CA MET A 972 -0.82 -26.07 -13.79
C MET A 972 0.48 -26.32 -13.03
N TYR A 973 0.75 -25.47 -12.05
CA TYR A 973 1.96 -25.53 -11.24
C TYR A 973 1.60 -25.69 -9.77
N PRO A 974 2.16 -26.70 -9.09
CA PRO A 974 2.07 -26.80 -7.65
C PRO A 974 3.17 -26.02 -6.94
N ASN A 975 3.07 -25.99 -5.60
CA ASN A 975 4.08 -25.49 -4.67
C ASN A 975 4.25 -26.46 -3.48
N LEU A 976 5.35 -26.32 -2.73
CA LEU A 976 5.74 -27.23 -1.64
C LEU A 976 4.74 -27.31 -0.48
N LEU A 977 3.87 -26.31 -0.32
CA LEU A 977 2.90 -26.23 0.79
C LEU A 977 1.53 -26.81 0.44
N MET A 978 1.39 -27.40 -0.75
CA MET A 978 0.13 -28.02 -1.17
C MET A 978 -0.28 -29.20 -0.30
N SER A 979 -1.59 -29.36 -0.10
CA SER A 979 -2.17 -30.40 0.76
C SER A 979 -3.44 -31.02 0.15
N GLN A 980 -4.00 -32.01 0.83
CA GLN A 980 -5.29 -32.62 0.47
C GLN A 980 -6.46 -31.63 0.52
N ASP A 981 -6.32 -30.53 1.25
CA ASP A 981 -7.34 -29.48 1.30
C ASP A 981 -7.42 -28.74 -0.04
N ASP A 982 -6.32 -28.70 -0.79
CA ASP A 982 -6.27 -28.13 -2.15
C ASP A 982 -7.01 -29.00 -3.16
N VAL A 983 -6.93 -30.33 -3.01
CA VAL A 983 -7.71 -31.27 -3.83
C VAL A 983 -9.20 -31.05 -3.61
N ARG A 984 -9.63 -30.96 -2.34
CA ARG A 984 -11.05 -30.73 -2.00
C ARG A 984 -11.54 -29.37 -2.48
N PHE A 985 -10.76 -28.31 -2.27
CA PHE A 985 -11.10 -26.97 -2.75
C PHE A 985 -11.30 -26.95 -4.27
N PHE A 986 -10.41 -27.64 -5.01
CA PHE A 986 -10.51 -27.77 -6.46
C PHE A 986 -11.76 -28.55 -6.87
N GLU A 987 -12.01 -29.72 -6.26
CA GLU A 987 -13.15 -30.59 -6.54
C GLU A 987 -14.49 -29.90 -6.33
N GLU A 988 -14.64 -29.14 -5.23
CA GLU A 988 -15.86 -28.38 -4.91
C GLU A 988 -16.23 -27.31 -5.95
N ARG A 989 -15.29 -26.87 -6.80
CA ARG A 989 -15.44 -25.69 -7.67
C ARG A 989 -15.32 -26.00 -9.16
N ILE A 990 -14.51 -27.00 -9.53
CA ILE A 990 -14.17 -27.23 -10.94
C ILE A 990 -15.35 -27.77 -11.75
N PHE A 991 -16.25 -28.56 -11.16
CA PHE A 991 -17.42 -29.09 -11.88
C PHE A 991 -18.35 -27.96 -12.36
N ASP A 992 -18.69 -27.01 -11.48
CA ASP A 992 -19.49 -25.84 -11.84
C ASP A 992 -18.77 -24.97 -12.88
N ALA A 993 -17.45 -24.81 -12.75
CA ALA A 993 -16.65 -24.06 -13.70
C ALA A 993 -16.65 -24.72 -15.09
N MET A 994 -16.57 -26.06 -15.16
CA MET A 994 -16.59 -26.81 -16.42
C MET A 994 -17.96 -26.80 -17.09
N GLU A 995 -19.05 -26.87 -16.33
CA GLU A 995 -20.40 -26.74 -16.88
C GLU A 995 -20.59 -25.36 -17.55
N ASN A 996 -20.09 -24.30 -16.92
CA ASN A 996 -20.17 -22.95 -17.47
C ASN A 996 -19.23 -22.78 -18.67
N ALA A 997 -18.00 -23.29 -18.59
CA ALA A 997 -17.06 -23.27 -19.71
C ALA A 997 -17.65 -24.00 -20.93
N ARG A 998 -18.31 -25.15 -20.73
CA ARG A 998 -18.97 -25.89 -21.81
C ARG A 998 -20.04 -25.08 -22.51
N LYS A 999 -20.90 -24.39 -21.76
CA LYS A 999 -21.94 -23.50 -22.31
C LYS A 999 -21.33 -22.41 -23.20
N VAL A 1000 -20.26 -21.77 -22.73
CA VAL A 1000 -19.55 -20.72 -23.48
C VAL A 1000 -18.88 -21.28 -24.74
N ILE A 1001 -18.24 -22.45 -24.66
CA ILE A 1001 -17.63 -23.13 -25.81
C ILE A 1001 -18.69 -23.47 -26.86
N ASP A 1002 -19.82 -24.05 -26.47
CA ASP A 1002 -20.90 -24.41 -27.41
C ASP A 1002 -21.47 -23.18 -28.13
N ILE A 1003 -21.68 -22.06 -27.43
CA ILE A 1003 -22.12 -20.80 -28.03
C ILE A 1003 -21.08 -20.31 -29.05
N THR A 1004 -19.82 -20.24 -28.61
CA THR A 1004 -18.71 -19.72 -29.43
C THR A 1004 -18.55 -20.47 -30.75
N PHE A 1005 -18.67 -21.82 -30.74
CA PHE A 1005 -18.50 -22.63 -31.95
C PHE A 1005 -19.80 -22.90 -32.73
N LYS A 1006 -21.00 -22.72 -32.15
CA LYS A 1006 -22.28 -22.78 -32.90
C LYS A 1006 -22.53 -21.52 -33.72
N GLU A 1007 -22.09 -20.35 -33.25
CA GLU A 1007 -22.32 -19.05 -33.91
C GLU A 1007 -21.28 -18.71 -35.00
N GLY A 1008 -20.33 -19.62 -35.29
CA GLY A 1008 -19.34 -19.43 -36.35
C GLY A 1008 -18.27 -18.36 -36.05
N LEU A 1009 -18.12 -17.94 -34.79
CA LEU A 1009 -17.23 -16.85 -34.36
C LEU A 1009 -15.73 -17.20 -34.32
N ALA A 1010 -15.33 -18.39 -34.78
CA ALA A 1010 -13.94 -18.88 -34.75
C ALA A 1010 -13.46 -19.34 -36.14
N GLY A 1011 -13.55 -18.44 -37.12
CA GLY A 1011 -12.92 -18.59 -38.44
C GLY A 1011 -11.48 -18.10 -38.46
#